data_AF-A0A1J4J8R6-F1
#
_entry.id   AF-A0A1J4J8R6-F1
#
_cell.length_a   1.000
_cell.length_b   1.000
_cell.length_c   1.000
_cell.angle_alpha   90.00
_cell.angle_beta   90.00
_cell.angle_gamma   90.00
#
_symmetry.space_group_name_H-M   'P 1'
#
loop_
_entity.id
_entity.type
_entity.pdbx_description
1 polymer ?
#
loop_
_entity_poly.entity_id
_entity_poly.type
_entity_poly.pdbx_seq_one_letter_code
_entity_poly.pdbx_strand_id
1 'polypeptide(L)'
;MEIIQFGEDLPDLHSYESRDWLLDETRSVEFFPNIVFEVTLISTESPNLSKYLNEIDIQSPIALDLEWDEELCLFQFCINHKVLIVRHPKGPGNPLLYSFLKNHNFFAKGIHNDKIKLAEKFGENFSDKIEDIAKTRLLPYGYSINFIEMTLQFAGKPTADFKDIRITKSNWDLPNLSMRQILYAAFDVVSIFQAYEKFPPPKKIIKQPKVQTRVRSENNKPPPGVKVNKKERQTSRKEWKTDDQRIILKQIIAKQIFCYMIENYQGDTNYLSLNNILTLDANDIDNISSFNFNEKKYVFISLYNNYKIEETASFFSNQKKIQNNTQNIIKLDSLEPEYSTDNDVLFMYNLPLCLQDEAVLNQFFYCFGVDTRFIYDKEIKSIRIQPHRAQSSMRMKIFIPIIEVDGQKLTLTTFPYHLPMVRAIVPPSFSENEINSLFSQYGTIEKIVILKRKSLNDCQTTIITYSNENEANLSIQKLNYTEIEENEIYVQRFTDENHMRFLRFFELIITDREDLINILPSKNNTNETTNENKNETIDIRNEALLRKHYEKYGDILQVWYDKRFDVTRIIFINKKSAFDAAKNEKNTFLPPLGTMAFIRNLPLSTTDSDIFELTSPYGKMLNFVYRDIEEYMRTIIVEVMFSSHEEAVALKTGIHHKKIKTSVIEVNASSLAEIETPIWKMQQRKQWIVCETDMKIEEIIDQCEAISPIIKVKIDDQQEDSDLSNIFILFSNTIDATIAIRRIKNYLKDKNFHNNNNIRIATVSEFVNEIYPEQFILRTIENKIIPVSNQQPMALVICPKPKELNEEFIHKYLSKSKEYQIFTDDERFIIYTRSKKASDFIYNKLMYIKFNENYLTIERCKWYEVKNRPRFHPFGSFQSRKMPIIVDPIPNGANAAELRTFCSDCGKFDIKIEGSSQEIGKRRAIIQPRNTRAKVNCFNVLNSEFFKGEMMKAVRISRSSIPPPLDENIDDDVEYD
;
A
#
# COMPACT_ATOMS: atom_id res chain seq x y z
N MET A 1 -6.19 38.11 -34.25
CA MET A 1 -6.80 37.05 -33.41
C MET A 1 -6.32 37.31 -32.00
N GLU A 2 -7.19 37.12 -31.01
CA GLU A 2 -6.77 37.10 -29.60
C GLU A 2 -5.83 35.90 -29.39
N ILE A 3 -4.70 36.12 -28.72
CA ILE A 3 -3.75 35.05 -28.38
C ILE A 3 -4.10 34.58 -26.97
N ILE A 4 -4.41 33.29 -26.82
CA ILE A 4 -4.60 32.65 -25.53
C ILE A 4 -3.22 32.43 -24.92
N GLN A 5 -2.95 33.11 -23.81
CA GLN A 5 -1.67 33.08 -23.08
C GLN A 5 -1.94 32.80 -21.59
N PHE A 6 -0.91 32.30 -20.89
CA PHE A 6 -0.97 31.92 -19.48
C PHE A 6 0.20 32.55 -18.71
N GLY A 7 -0.04 33.01 -17.48
CA GLY A 7 0.92 33.73 -16.64
C GLY A 7 0.27 34.27 -15.36
N GLU A 8 1.05 34.91 -14.48
CA GLU A 8 0.58 35.38 -13.15
C GLU A 8 -0.59 36.38 -13.22
N ASP A 9 -0.66 37.19 -14.28
CA ASP A 9 -1.70 38.21 -14.50
C ASP A 9 -2.70 37.86 -15.63
N LEU A 10 -2.66 36.62 -16.13
CA LEU A 10 -3.49 36.18 -17.25
C LEU A 10 -4.54 35.15 -16.79
N PRO A 11 -5.65 34.98 -17.55
CA PRO A 11 -6.66 33.98 -17.21
C PRO A 11 -6.04 32.59 -17.10
N ASP A 12 -6.34 31.89 -16.00
CA ASP A 12 -5.86 30.53 -15.78
C ASP A 12 -6.59 29.52 -16.68
N LEU A 13 -6.11 28.28 -16.72
CA LEU A 13 -6.71 27.24 -17.55
C LEU A 13 -8.17 26.90 -17.13
N HIS A 14 -8.53 27.07 -15.85
CA HIS A 14 -9.86 26.75 -15.35
C HIS A 14 -10.92 27.75 -15.85
N SER A 15 -10.54 29.00 -16.06
CA SER A 15 -11.42 30.04 -16.61
C SER A 15 -11.99 29.71 -18.00
N TYR A 16 -11.38 28.77 -18.73
CA TYR A 16 -11.80 28.33 -20.06
C TYR A 16 -12.75 27.12 -20.05
N GLU A 17 -13.13 26.61 -18.88
CA GLU A 17 -14.04 25.45 -18.76
C GLU A 17 -15.49 25.81 -19.09
N SER A 18 -15.91 27.04 -18.81
CA SER A 18 -17.28 27.54 -19.08
C SER A 18 -17.47 28.13 -20.48
N ARG A 19 -16.43 28.11 -21.32
CA ARG A 19 -16.45 28.66 -22.68
C ARG A 19 -16.40 27.54 -23.71
N ASP A 20 -17.25 27.61 -24.72
CA ASP A 20 -17.23 26.66 -25.84
C ASP A 20 -16.21 27.10 -26.90
N TRP A 21 -15.54 26.15 -27.54
CA TRP A 21 -14.79 26.37 -28.78
C TRP A 21 -15.71 26.04 -29.96
N LEU A 22 -15.97 27.00 -30.84
CA LEU A 22 -16.95 26.82 -31.91
C LEU A 22 -16.36 26.00 -33.07
N LEU A 23 -17.21 25.29 -33.80
CA LEU A 23 -16.80 24.60 -35.03
C LEU A 23 -16.36 25.62 -36.10
N ASP A 24 -15.35 25.24 -36.87
CA ASP A 24 -14.65 26.08 -37.85
C ASP A 24 -13.94 27.31 -37.26
N GLU A 25 -13.80 27.39 -35.92
CA GLU A 25 -13.11 28.47 -35.23
C GLU A 25 -11.61 28.18 -35.09
N THR A 26 -10.79 29.17 -35.44
CA THR A 26 -9.33 29.13 -35.26
C THR A 26 -8.89 30.18 -34.24
N ARG A 27 -8.05 29.79 -33.28
CA ARG A 27 -7.44 30.71 -32.31
C ARG A 27 -5.94 30.48 -32.19
N SER A 28 -5.23 31.52 -31.79
CA SER A 28 -3.80 31.45 -31.51
C SER A 28 -3.57 31.11 -30.03
N VAL A 29 -2.73 30.12 -29.73
CA VAL A 29 -2.46 29.65 -28.36
C VAL A 29 -0.97 29.50 -28.13
N GLU A 30 -0.48 30.02 -27.01
CA GLU A 30 0.91 29.87 -26.57
C GLU A 30 1.05 28.71 -25.57
N PHE A 31 1.35 27.51 -26.06
CA PHE A 31 1.56 26.32 -25.20
C PHE A 31 2.95 26.28 -24.55
N PHE A 32 3.94 26.88 -25.20
CA PHE A 32 5.33 26.97 -24.73
C PHE A 32 5.82 28.42 -24.86
N PRO A 33 6.70 28.90 -23.95
CA PRO A 33 7.11 30.30 -23.94
C PRO A 33 7.64 30.80 -25.29
N ASN A 34 7.04 31.86 -25.81
CA ASN A 34 7.30 32.49 -27.10
C ASN A 34 7.00 31.62 -28.33
N ILE A 35 6.18 30.57 -28.19
CA ILE A 35 5.81 29.67 -29.28
C ILE A 35 4.30 29.58 -29.40
N VAL A 36 3.76 30.19 -30.46
CA VAL A 36 2.33 30.25 -30.74
C VAL A 36 1.94 29.19 -31.77
N PHE A 37 0.79 28.56 -31.56
CA PHE A 37 0.15 27.62 -32.48
C PHE A 37 -1.24 28.12 -32.87
N GLU A 38 -1.62 27.96 -34.13
CA GLU A 38 -2.99 28.15 -34.59
C GLU A 38 -3.77 26.85 -34.36
N VAL A 39 -4.79 26.89 -33.50
CA VAL A 39 -5.62 25.74 -33.16
C VAL A 39 -6.99 25.91 -33.82
N THR A 40 -7.38 24.94 -34.65
CA THR A 40 -8.68 24.91 -35.33
C THR A 40 -9.49 23.71 -34.86
N LEU A 41 -10.74 23.92 -34.46
CA LEU A 41 -11.71 22.84 -34.25
C LEU A 41 -12.64 22.72 -35.46
N ILE A 42 -12.79 21.52 -36.01
CA ILE A 42 -13.71 21.24 -37.11
C ILE A 42 -14.42 19.90 -36.91
N SER A 43 -15.58 19.70 -37.55
CA SER A 43 -16.28 18.41 -37.60
C SER A 43 -16.09 17.74 -38.96
N THR A 44 -16.11 16.41 -39.03
CA THR A 44 -16.15 15.66 -40.30
C THR A 44 -17.42 15.92 -41.11
N GLU A 45 -18.44 16.51 -40.49
CA GLU A 45 -19.68 16.96 -41.15
C GLU A 45 -19.56 18.38 -41.74
N SER A 46 -18.49 19.11 -41.42
CA SER A 46 -18.28 20.47 -41.96
C SER A 46 -17.93 20.41 -43.45
N PRO A 47 -18.54 21.27 -44.29
CA PRO A 47 -18.16 21.39 -45.71
C PRO A 47 -16.72 21.92 -45.87
N ASN A 48 -16.17 22.53 -44.82
CA ASN A 48 -14.81 23.09 -44.82
C ASN A 48 -13.73 22.04 -44.50
N LEU A 49 -14.09 20.78 -44.20
CA LEU A 49 -13.11 19.74 -43.80
C LEU A 49 -11.98 19.60 -44.82
N SER A 50 -12.31 19.54 -46.11
CA SER A 50 -11.29 19.42 -47.17
C SER A 50 -10.36 20.63 -47.20
N LYS A 51 -10.86 21.84 -46.92
CA LYS A 51 -10.03 23.05 -46.88
C LYS A 51 -8.96 22.92 -45.79
N TYR A 52 -9.37 22.58 -44.56
CA TYR A 52 -8.43 22.51 -43.43
C TYR A 52 -7.49 21.30 -43.51
N LEU A 53 -7.93 20.16 -44.02
CA LEU A 53 -7.01 19.04 -44.30
C LEU A 53 -5.94 19.42 -45.32
N ASN A 54 -6.29 20.18 -46.36
CA ASN A 54 -5.33 20.68 -47.35
C ASN A 54 -4.33 21.69 -46.76
N GLU A 55 -4.68 22.39 -45.67
CA GLU A 55 -3.75 23.31 -45.00
C GLU A 55 -2.62 22.59 -44.24
N ILE A 56 -2.83 21.30 -43.91
CA ILE A 56 -1.84 20.43 -43.26
C ILE A 56 -1.37 19.29 -44.18
N ASP A 57 -1.73 19.32 -45.47
CA ASP A 57 -1.28 18.38 -46.51
C ASP A 57 0.16 18.72 -46.93
N ILE A 58 1.11 18.18 -46.16
CA ILE A 58 2.54 18.41 -46.32
C ILE A 58 3.24 17.06 -46.28
N GLN A 59 4.32 16.89 -47.07
CA GLN A 59 5.08 15.63 -47.14
C GLN A 59 5.83 15.26 -45.84
N SER A 60 5.81 16.10 -44.80
CA SER A 60 6.46 15.81 -43.53
C SER A 60 5.55 14.97 -42.61
N PRO A 61 6.11 14.12 -41.75
CA PRO A 61 5.32 13.39 -40.76
C PRO A 61 4.50 14.35 -39.87
N ILE A 62 3.27 13.98 -39.56
CA ILE A 62 2.33 14.78 -38.77
C ILE A 62 2.20 14.19 -37.36
N ALA A 63 2.25 15.03 -36.32
CA ALA A 63 1.99 14.56 -34.96
C ALA A 63 0.51 14.20 -34.82
N LEU A 64 0.24 13.03 -34.25
CA LEU A 64 -1.11 12.47 -34.13
C LEU A 64 -1.41 12.05 -32.69
N ASP A 65 -2.61 12.37 -32.25
CA ASP A 65 -3.24 11.75 -31.08
C ASP A 65 -4.75 11.62 -31.30
N LEU A 66 -5.40 10.73 -30.55
CA LEU A 66 -6.81 10.39 -30.73
C LEU A 66 -7.54 10.34 -29.39
N GLU A 67 -8.81 10.75 -29.38
CA GLU A 67 -9.72 10.47 -28.26
C GLU A 67 -10.89 9.61 -28.74
N TRP A 68 -11.30 8.69 -27.87
CA TRP A 68 -12.38 7.75 -28.14
C TRP A 68 -13.11 7.36 -26.86
N ASP A 69 -14.41 7.07 -27.01
CA ASP A 69 -15.25 6.50 -25.95
C ASP A 69 -15.67 5.08 -26.35
N GLU A 70 -16.87 4.88 -26.91
CA GLU A 70 -17.21 3.62 -27.58
C GLU A 70 -16.50 3.51 -28.95
N GLU A 71 -16.50 4.63 -29.69
CA GLU A 71 -15.88 4.82 -31.00
C GLU A 71 -14.90 6.00 -31.00
N LEU A 72 -14.07 6.11 -32.04
CA LEU A 72 -13.26 7.30 -32.31
C LEU A 72 -14.16 8.52 -32.52
N CYS A 73 -13.93 9.55 -31.70
CA CYS A 73 -14.70 10.78 -31.70
C CYS A 73 -13.85 12.05 -31.94
N LEU A 74 -12.53 12.00 -31.72
CA LEU A 74 -11.64 13.14 -31.97
C LEU A 74 -10.31 12.70 -32.60
N PHE A 75 -9.90 13.41 -33.64
CA PHE A 75 -8.58 13.30 -34.25
C PHE A 75 -7.82 14.59 -34.01
N GLN A 76 -6.56 14.47 -33.62
CA GLN A 76 -5.72 15.62 -33.30
C GLN A 76 -4.51 15.55 -34.22
N PHE A 77 -4.27 16.62 -34.98
CA PHE A 77 -3.13 16.72 -35.89
C PHE A 77 -2.31 17.96 -35.55
N CYS A 78 -0.98 17.86 -35.58
CA CYS A 78 -0.11 19.03 -35.47
C CYS A 78 1.06 18.97 -36.47
N ILE A 79 1.24 20.07 -37.21
CA ILE A 79 2.36 20.29 -38.14
C ILE A 79 2.58 21.80 -38.36
N ASN A 80 3.83 22.26 -38.43
CA ASN A 80 4.20 23.64 -38.79
C ASN A 80 3.41 24.74 -38.05
N HIS A 81 3.31 24.64 -36.72
CA HIS A 81 2.55 25.57 -35.87
C HIS A 81 1.02 25.58 -36.09
N LYS A 82 0.48 24.64 -36.87
CA LYS A 82 -0.95 24.44 -37.04
C LYS A 82 -1.40 23.18 -36.32
N VAL A 83 -2.49 23.31 -35.56
CA VAL A 83 -3.17 22.22 -34.88
C VAL A 83 -4.58 22.11 -35.43
N LEU A 84 -4.92 20.93 -35.95
CA LEU A 84 -6.26 20.64 -36.44
C LEU A 84 -6.90 19.57 -35.55
N ILE A 85 -7.94 19.96 -34.84
CA ILE A 85 -8.77 19.07 -34.03
C ILE A 85 -10.03 18.74 -34.85
N VAL A 86 -10.16 17.50 -35.28
CA VAL A 86 -11.28 17.02 -36.11
C VAL A 86 -12.20 16.14 -35.27
N ARG A 87 -13.37 16.67 -34.94
CA ARG A 87 -14.46 15.90 -34.34
C ARG A 87 -15.07 14.96 -35.38
N HIS A 88 -15.29 13.72 -34.98
CA HIS A 88 -15.92 12.71 -35.79
C HIS A 88 -17.15 12.15 -35.05
N PRO A 89 -18.37 12.58 -35.40
CA PRO A 89 -19.59 12.02 -34.82
C PRO A 89 -19.68 10.50 -34.99
N LYS A 90 -20.49 9.85 -34.14
CA LYS A 90 -20.73 8.40 -34.21
C LYS A 90 -21.20 7.97 -35.60
N GLY A 91 -20.70 6.82 -36.07
CA GLY A 91 -21.04 6.30 -37.40
C GLY A 91 -19.82 5.93 -38.27
N PRO A 92 -20.03 5.69 -39.58
CA PRO A 92 -18.97 5.21 -40.46
C PRO A 92 -17.86 6.26 -40.64
N GLY A 93 -16.62 5.80 -40.85
CA GLY A 93 -15.47 6.67 -41.09
C GLY A 93 -15.64 7.60 -42.29
N ASN A 94 -15.31 8.88 -42.13
CA ASN A 94 -15.38 9.87 -43.21
C ASN A 94 -14.36 9.56 -44.35
N PRO A 95 -14.77 9.55 -45.63
CA PRO A 95 -13.88 9.20 -46.75
C PRO A 95 -12.69 10.16 -46.98
N LEU A 96 -12.86 11.45 -46.72
CA LEU A 96 -11.78 12.44 -46.86
C LEU A 96 -10.71 12.21 -45.80
N LEU A 97 -11.14 12.03 -44.55
CA LEU A 97 -10.24 11.74 -43.43
C LEU A 97 -9.51 10.40 -43.63
N TYR A 98 -10.21 9.39 -44.12
CA TYR A 98 -9.62 8.11 -44.51
C TYR A 98 -8.53 8.28 -45.58
N SER A 99 -8.82 9.02 -46.66
CA SER A 99 -7.84 9.32 -47.73
C SER A 99 -6.62 10.05 -47.17
N PHE A 100 -6.84 11.01 -46.28
CA PHE A 100 -5.79 11.77 -45.62
C PHE A 100 -4.87 10.85 -44.78
N LEU A 101 -5.45 10.02 -43.90
CA LEU A 101 -4.71 9.06 -43.06
C LEU A 101 -3.92 8.02 -43.88
N LYS A 102 -4.43 7.65 -45.06
CA LYS A 102 -3.78 6.68 -45.95
C LYS A 102 -2.57 7.25 -46.68
N ASN A 103 -2.65 8.53 -47.08
CA ASN A 103 -1.66 9.17 -47.93
C ASN A 103 -0.54 9.88 -47.15
N HIS A 104 -0.68 10.06 -45.84
CA HIS A 104 0.30 10.73 -44.99
C HIS A 104 1.01 9.77 -44.02
N ASN A 105 2.14 10.22 -43.47
CA ASN A 105 2.83 9.53 -42.39
C ASN A 105 2.64 10.32 -41.09
N PHE A 106 2.54 9.62 -39.98
CA PHE A 106 2.26 10.17 -38.68
C PHE A 106 3.24 9.65 -37.63
N PHE A 107 3.34 10.37 -36.52
CA PHE A 107 4.01 9.88 -35.32
C PHE A 107 3.16 10.19 -34.08
N ALA A 108 3.10 9.23 -33.18
CA ALA A 108 2.26 9.29 -31.99
C ALA A 108 2.88 8.51 -30.83
N LYS A 109 2.50 8.85 -29.60
CA LYS A 109 3.07 8.24 -28.39
C LYS A 109 2.14 7.16 -27.84
N GLY A 110 2.58 5.90 -27.83
CA GLY A 110 1.82 4.85 -27.14
C GLY A 110 0.56 4.38 -27.88
N ILE A 111 0.54 4.55 -29.21
CA ILE A 111 -0.60 4.43 -30.13
C ILE A 111 -1.14 2.98 -30.35
N HIS A 112 -0.92 2.05 -29.42
CA HIS A 112 -1.27 0.64 -29.67
C HIS A 112 -2.78 0.42 -29.78
N ASN A 113 -3.55 0.97 -28.84
CA ASN A 113 -5.00 0.84 -28.80
C ASN A 113 -5.66 1.69 -29.89
N ASP A 114 -5.10 2.87 -30.14
CA ASP A 114 -5.59 3.81 -31.14
C ASP A 114 -5.49 3.23 -32.56
N LYS A 115 -4.44 2.45 -32.85
CA LYS A 115 -4.35 1.68 -34.10
C LYS A 115 -5.47 0.66 -34.27
N ILE A 116 -5.92 0.04 -33.17
CA ILE A 116 -7.05 -0.90 -33.20
C ILE A 116 -8.33 -0.13 -33.49
N LYS A 117 -8.55 0.98 -32.78
CA LYS A 117 -9.72 1.84 -32.96
C LYS A 117 -9.81 2.46 -34.37
N LEU A 118 -8.69 2.87 -34.95
CA LEU A 118 -8.63 3.33 -36.35
C LEU A 118 -9.04 2.22 -37.32
N ALA A 119 -8.57 0.99 -37.10
CA ALA A 119 -8.93 -0.15 -37.93
C ALA A 119 -10.39 -0.54 -37.78
N GLU A 120 -10.96 -0.44 -36.58
CA GLU A 120 -12.40 -0.61 -36.35
C GLU A 120 -13.23 0.44 -37.10
N LYS A 121 -12.82 1.71 -37.06
CA LYS A 121 -13.57 2.83 -37.67
C LYS A 121 -13.54 2.83 -39.20
N PHE A 122 -12.39 2.50 -39.81
CA PHE A 122 -12.17 2.61 -41.25
C PHE A 122 -12.04 1.27 -41.98
N GLY A 123 -11.97 0.15 -41.25
CA GLY A 123 -11.78 -1.19 -41.83
C GLY A 123 -10.38 -1.44 -42.42
N GLU A 124 -9.41 -0.57 -42.16
CA GLU A 124 -8.04 -0.67 -42.68
C GLU A 124 -6.98 -0.48 -41.59
N ASN A 125 -5.83 -1.15 -41.74
CA ASN A 125 -4.73 -1.06 -40.79
C ASN A 125 -3.73 0.03 -41.19
N PHE A 126 -3.62 1.08 -40.38
CA PHE A 126 -2.67 2.20 -40.57
C PHE A 126 -1.32 1.98 -39.88
N SER A 127 -0.98 0.75 -39.47
CA SER A 127 0.22 0.48 -38.66
C SER A 127 1.53 0.94 -39.29
N ASP A 128 1.62 0.87 -40.62
CA ASP A 128 2.82 1.26 -41.39
C ASP A 128 2.90 2.78 -41.62
N LYS A 129 1.82 3.51 -41.35
CA LYS A 129 1.73 4.96 -41.51
C LYS A 129 2.01 5.71 -40.21
N ILE A 130 1.88 5.06 -39.05
CA ILE A 130 2.02 5.73 -37.75
C ILE A 130 3.22 5.17 -36.97
N GLU A 131 4.25 5.98 -36.78
CA GLU A 131 5.37 5.68 -35.89
C GLU A 131 4.93 5.76 -34.41
N ASP A 132 5.25 4.72 -33.61
CA ASP A 132 5.05 4.75 -32.16
C ASP A 132 6.33 5.20 -31.46
N ILE A 133 6.46 6.51 -31.21
CA ILE A 133 7.70 7.13 -30.70
C ILE A 133 8.11 6.59 -29.33
N ALA A 134 7.16 6.10 -28.53
CA ALA A 134 7.47 5.47 -27.25
C ALA A 134 8.31 4.20 -27.45
N LYS A 135 7.99 3.41 -28.48
CA LYS A 135 8.69 2.16 -28.80
C LYS A 135 9.94 2.36 -29.64
N THR A 136 9.91 3.28 -30.59
CA THR A 136 11.02 3.45 -31.55
C THR A 136 12.10 4.40 -31.06
N ARG A 137 11.75 5.39 -30.23
CA ARG A 137 12.66 6.49 -29.84
C ARG A 137 12.89 6.61 -28.35
N LEU A 138 11.89 6.42 -27.50
CA LEU A 138 12.06 6.60 -26.04
C LEU A 138 12.65 5.36 -25.36
N LEU A 139 11.90 4.24 -25.36
CA LEU A 139 12.29 3.00 -24.68
C LEU A 139 13.69 2.49 -25.07
N PRO A 140 14.09 2.47 -26.36
CA PRO A 140 15.39 1.93 -26.76
C PRO A 140 16.61 2.74 -26.29
N TYR A 141 16.38 3.95 -25.75
CA TYR A 141 17.41 4.84 -25.25
C TYR A 141 17.28 5.09 -23.74
N GLY A 142 16.36 4.38 -23.06
CA GLY A 142 16.18 4.50 -21.61
C GLY A 142 15.50 5.80 -21.15
N TYR A 143 14.88 6.55 -22.07
CA TYR A 143 14.10 7.74 -21.71
C TYR A 143 12.73 7.37 -21.17
N SER A 144 12.16 8.29 -20.38
CA SER A 144 10.82 8.10 -19.83
C SER A 144 9.76 8.07 -20.92
N ILE A 145 8.76 7.21 -20.73
CA ILE A 145 7.53 7.18 -21.54
C ILE A 145 6.39 7.95 -20.87
N ASN A 146 6.62 8.56 -19.70
CA ASN A 146 5.67 9.47 -19.10
C ASN A 146 5.57 10.73 -19.98
N PHE A 147 4.34 11.17 -20.28
CA PHE A 147 4.11 12.27 -21.21
C PHE A 147 4.68 13.59 -20.70
N ILE A 148 4.51 13.90 -19.41
CA ILE A 148 4.99 15.15 -18.81
C ILE A 148 6.52 15.17 -18.76
N GLU A 149 7.14 14.08 -18.29
CA GLU A 149 8.61 13.99 -18.24
C GLU A 149 9.23 14.10 -19.64
N MET A 150 8.64 13.43 -20.63
CA MET A 150 9.06 13.54 -22.04
C MET A 150 8.91 14.98 -22.54
N THR A 151 7.79 15.64 -22.24
CA THR A 151 7.54 17.03 -22.67
C THR A 151 8.55 17.98 -22.04
N LEU A 152 8.76 17.91 -20.73
CA LEU A 152 9.75 18.72 -20.01
C LEU A 152 11.16 18.51 -20.57
N GLN A 153 11.52 17.27 -20.87
CA GLN A 153 12.86 16.91 -21.34
C GLN A 153 13.11 17.37 -22.80
N PHE A 154 12.14 17.21 -23.69
CA PHE A 154 12.35 17.37 -25.13
C PHE A 154 11.63 18.59 -25.73
N ALA A 155 10.47 18.99 -25.22
CA ALA A 155 9.77 20.19 -25.68
C ALA A 155 10.12 21.43 -24.82
N GLY A 156 10.24 21.27 -23.50
CA GLY A 156 10.48 22.32 -22.53
C GLY A 156 9.34 22.43 -21.51
N LYS A 157 9.39 23.47 -20.65
CA LYS A 157 8.31 23.74 -19.68
C LYS A 157 7.12 24.41 -20.40
N PRO A 158 5.90 23.87 -20.31
CA PRO A 158 4.72 24.52 -20.87
C PRO A 158 4.35 25.79 -20.09
N THR A 159 3.54 26.66 -20.70
CA THR A 159 3.05 27.91 -20.09
C THR A 159 1.96 27.68 -19.04
N ALA A 160 1.28 26.54 -19.08
CA ALA A 160 0.28 26.11 -18.09
C ALA A 160 0.28 24.57 -17.95
N ASP A 161 -0.42 24.09 -16.92
CA ASP A 161 -0.63 22.65 -16.67
C ASP A 161 -1.81 22.12 -17.49
N PHE A 162 -1.60 21.95 -18.80
CA PHE A 162 -2.64 21.53 -19.74
C PHE A 162 -3.14 20.09 -19.55
N LYS A 163 -2.35 19.20 -18.93
CA LYS A 163 -2.74 17.80 -18.71
C LYS A 163 -3.52 17.65 -17.42
N ASP A 164 -4.83 17.45 -17.54
CA ASP A 164 -5.74 17.15 -16.45
C ASP A 164 -6.45 15.81 -16.71
N ILE A 165 -6.33 14.87 -15.76
CA ILE A 165 -6.95 13.54 -15.88
C ILE A 165 -8.47 13.58 -15.94
N ARG A 166 -9.11 14.64 -15.41
CA ARG A 166 -10.56 14.85 -15.50
C ARG A 166 -10.98 15.10 -16.95
N ILE A 167 -10.16 15.83 -17.71
CA ILE A 167 -10.41 16.13 -19.12
C ILE A 167 -10.16 14.90 -19.98
N THR A 168 -9.11 14.10 -19.69
CA THR A 168 -8.89 12.82 -20.38
C THR A 168 -10.11 11.90 -20.34
N LYS A 169 -10.86 11.92 -19.22
CA LYS A 169 -12.07 11.10 -19.02
C LYS A 169 -13.37 11.84 -19.29
N SER A 170 -13.30 13.06 -19.83
CA SER A 170 -14.48 13.85 -20.15
C SER A 170 -15.22 13.25 -21.36
N ASN A 171 -16.48 13.64 -21.53
CA ASN A 171 -17.25 13.20 -22.69
C ASN A 171 -16.80 13.96 -23.94
N TRP A 172 -16.05 13.27 -24.81
CA TRP A 172 -15.53 13.82 -26.07
C TRP A 172 -16.54 13.76 -27.23
N ASP A 173 -17.69 13.13 -27.03
CA ASP A 173 -18.78 13.03 -28.03
C ASP A 173 -19.77 14.21 -27.95
N LEU A 174 -19.56 15.15 -27.02
CA LEU A 174 -20.44 16.31 -26.82
C LEU A 174 -20.58 17.17 -28.10
N PRO A 175 -21.77 17.74 -28.34
CA PRO A 175 -22.02 18.61 -29.49
C PRO A 175 -21.09 19.83 -29.54
N ASN A 176 -20.84 20.42 -28.37
CA ASN A 176 -19.90 21.50 -28.16
C ASN A 176 -18.83 21.03 -27.19
N LEU A 177 -17.57 21.27 -27.53
CA LEU A 177 -16.44 21.00 -26.64
C LEU A 177 -16.01 22.29 -25.98
N SER A 178 -15.69 22.24 -24.68
CA SER A 178 -15.17 23.40 -23.98
C SER A 178 -13.80 23.78 -24.51
N MET A 179 -13.43 25.06 -24.37
CA MET A 179 -12.09 25.51 -24.73
C MET A 179 -11.01 24.75 -23.97
N ARG A 180 -11.27 24.40 -22.70
CA ARG A 180 -10.36 23.57 -21.90
C ARG A 180 -10.14 22.18 -22.52
N GLN A 181 -11.18 21.53 -23.03
CA GLN A 181 -11.06 20.26 -23.75
C GLN A 181 -10.21 20.41 -25.02
N ILE A 182 -10.43 21.47 -25.80
CA ILE A 182 -9.67 21.72 -27.03
C ILE A 182 -8.21 22.06 -26.73
N LEU A 183 -7.94 22.87 -25.70
CA LEU A 183 -6.58 23.20 -25.26
C LEU A 183 -5.83 21.95 -24.78
N TYR A 184 -6.49 21.05 -24.06
CA TYR A 184 -5.92 19.75 -23.67
C TYR A 184 -5.54 18.92 -24.89
N ALA A 185 -6.46 18.73 -25.84
CA ALA A 185 -6.22 17.91 -27.03
C ALA A 185 -5.13 18.54 -27.92
N ALA A 186 -5.17 19.85 -28.11
CA ALA A 186 -4.12 20.56 -28.84
C ALA A 186 -2.74 20.40 -28.19
N PHE A 187 -2.67 20.48 -26.85
CA PHE A 187 -1.41 20.32 -26.13
C PHE A 187 -0.77 18.94 -26.33
N ASP A 188 -1.57 17.87 -26.46
CA ASP A 188 -1.07 16.52 -26.66
C ASP A 188 -0.22 16.40 -27.94
N VAL A 189 -0.78 16.85 -29.06
CA VAL A 189 -0.07 16.83 -30.35
C VAL A 189 1.00 17.91 -30.48
N VAL A 190 0.82 19.08 -29.85
CA VAL A 190 1.84 20.15 -29.85
C VAL A 190 3.09 19.73 -29.09
N SER A 191 2.94 19.08 -27.94
CA SER A 191 4.07 18.58 -27.15
C SER A 191 4.82 17.46 -27.88
N ILE A 192 4.09 16.55 -28.53
CA ILE A 192 4.67 15.49 -29.34
C ILE A 192 5.44 16.08 -30.53
N PHE A 193 4.85 17.05 -31.24
CA PHE A 193 5.49 17.75 -32.35
C PHE A 193 6.77 18.47 -31.92
N GLN A 194 6.72 19.28 -30.87
CA GLN A 194 7.89 20.01 -30.37
C GLN A 194 9.01 19.11 -29.84
N ALA A 195 8.65 17.97 -29.24
CA ALA A 195 9.62 17.01 -28.77
C ALA A 195 10.28 16.22 -29.93
N TYR A 196 9.62 16.11 -31.09
CA TYR A 196 10.00 15.18 -32.15
C TYR A 196 11.41 15.44 -32.72
N GLU A 197 11.75 16.71 -32.96
CA GLU A 197 13.05 17.10 -33.50
C GLU A 197 14.21 16.79 -32.54
N LYS A 198 13.92 16.76 -31.23
CA LYS A 198 14.92 16.48 -30.18
C LYS A 198 14.98 15.01 -29.78
N PHE A 199 14.10 14.15 -30.30
CA PHE A 199 14.16 12.72 -30.04
C PHE A 199 15.36 12.06 -30.72
N PRO A 200 15.91 11.00 -30.12
CA PRO A 200 16.93 10.20 -30.78
C PRO A 200 16.36 9.51 -32.04
N PRO A 201 17.23 9.06 -32.98
CA PRO A 201 16.80 8.39 -34.20
C PRO A 201 16.13 7.04 -33.88
N PRO A 202 15.16 6.60 -34.69
CA PRO A 202 14.36 5.42 -34.40
C PRO A 202 15.20 4.14 -34.45
N LYS A 203 15.12 3.31 -33.39
CA LYS A 203 15.73 1.98 -33.33
C LYS A 203 14.72 0.89 -33.68
N LYS A 204 15.03 0.08 -34.69
CA LYS A 204 14.26 -1.14 -34.99
C LYS A 204 14.52 -2.18 -33.90
N ILE A 205 13.53 -2.43 -33.05
CA ILE A 205 13.59 -3.54 -32.09
C ILE A 205 13.49 -4.86 -32.87
N ILE A 206 14.58 -5.60 -32.98
CA ILE A 206 14.58 -6.97 -33.52
C ILE A 206 13.75 -7.81 -32.55
N LYS A 207 12.49 -8.06 -32.90
CA LYS A 207 11.61 -8.92 -32.10
C LYS A 207 12.19 -10.34 -32.13
N GLN A 208 12.68 -10.82 -30.98
CA GLN A 208 12.81 -12.26 -30.79
C GLN A 208 11.42 -12.92 -30.92
N PRO A 209 11.30 -14.11 -31.54
CA PRO A 209 10.00 -14.69 -31.88
C PRO A 209 9.20 -15.00 -30.61
N LYS A 210 8.14 -14.23 -30.37
CA LYS A 210 7.18 -14.51 -29.29
C LYS A 210 6.09 -15.46 -29.79
N VAL A 211 5.97 -16.57 -29.07
CA VAL A 211 4.92 -17.59 -29.18
C VAL A 211 3.55 -16.94 -29.02
N GLN A 212 2.66 -17.17 -30.00
CA GLN A 212 1.29 -16.65 -30.03
C GLN A 212 0.44 -17.23 -28.89
N THR A 213 -0.16 -16.35 -28.08
CA THR A 213 -1.22 -16.71 -27.14
C THR A 213 -2.56 -16.27 -27.72
N ARG A 214 -3.46 -17.23 -27.93
CA ARG A 214 -4.80 -17.01 -28.50
C ARG A 214 -5.75 -16.38 -27.48
N VAL A 215 -6.56 -15.45 -27.99
CA VAL A 215 -7.82 -14.94 -27.45
C VAL A 215 -8.83 -16.09 -27.31
N ARG A 216 -9.67 -16.09 -26.26
CA ARG A 216 -10.87 -16.92 -26.20
C ARG A 216 -12.05 -16.23 -25.48
N SER A 217 -13.11 -16.15 -26.29
CA SER A 217 -14.55 -15.94 -26.10
C SER A 217 -15.25 -16.35 -24.80
N GLU A 218 -16.37 -15.67 -24.59
CA GLU A 218 -17.46 -15.82 -23.61
C GLU A 218 -18.21 -17.18 -23.62
N ASN A 219 -19.07 -17.32 -22.59
CA ASN A 219 -20.15 -18.30 -22.33
C ASN A 219 -19.85 -19.53 -21.45
N ASN A 220 -20.29 -19.48 -20.18
CA ASN A 220 -21.42 -20.28 -19.64
C ASN A 220 -21.58 -20.13 -18.11
N LYS A 221 -22.80 -19.82 -17.65
CA LYS A 221 -23.25 -19.82 -16.23
C LYS A 221 -23.66 -21.24 -15.77
N PRO A 222 -23.48 -21.59 -14.47
CA PRO A 222 -24.29 -22.62 -13.80
C PRO A 222 -25.20 -22.03 -12.68
N PRO A 223 -26.23 -22.79 -12.23
CA PRO A 223 -27.40 -22.29 -11.49
C PRO A 223 -27.18 -22.11 -9.97
N PRO A 224 -28.10 -21.41 -9.25
CA PRO A 224 -27.88 -21.00 -7.87
C PRO A 224 -28.24 -22.12 -6.88
N GLY A 225 -27.29 -22.45 -6.00
CA GLY A 225 -27.51 -23.29 -4.83
C GLY A 225 -27.10 -22.54 -3.57
N VAL A 226 -28.09 -22.21 -2.75
CA VAL A 226 -27.97 -21.54 -1.45
C VAL A 226 -26.99 -22.30 -0.55
N LYS A 227 -25.91 -21.65 -0.12
CA LYS A 227 -25.08 -22.09 1.02
C LYS A 227 -24.73 -20.90 1.91
N VAL A 228 -25.10 -21.09 3.17
CA VAL A 228 -24.96 -20.21 4.33
C VAL A 228 -23.53 -19.71 4.53
N ASN A 229 -23.39 -18.41 4.86
CA ASN A 229 -22.13 -17.70 5.01
C ASN A 229 -21.29 -18.19 6.20
N LYS A 230 -20.10 -18.73 5.91
CA LYS A 230 -18.94 -18.83 6.83
C LYS A 230 -17.67 -18.28 6.17
N LYS A 231 -17.76 -17.07 5.60
CA LYS A 231 -16.61 -16.31 5.06
C LYS A 231 -16.46 -15.01 5.84
N GLU A 232 -15.77 -15.07 6.98
CA GLU A 232 -15.43 -13.84 7.73
C GLU A 232 -13.95 -13.72 8.12
N ARG A 233 -13.06 -14.58 7.60
CA ARG A 233 -11.61 -14.47 7.91
C ARG A 233 -10.65 -14.60 6.73
N GLN A 234 -11.12 -14.45 5.48
CA GLN A 234 -10.24 -14.47 4.31
C GLN A 234 -10.64 -13.39 3.30
N THR A 235 -10.30 -12.13 3.56
CA THR A 235 -10.27 -11.09 2.52
C THR A 235 -8.82 -10.90 2.07
N SER A 236 -8.54 -11.45 0.89
CA SER A 236 -7.32 -11.20 0.15
C SER A 236 -7.27 -9.74 -0.35
N ARG A 237 -6.07 -9.19 -0.49
CA ARG A 237 -5.69 -7.92 -1.17
C ARG A 237 -6.45 -7.55 -2.48
N LYS A 238 -7.28 -8.41 -3.05
CA LYS A 238 -8.10 -8.13 -4.24
C LYS A 238 -9.19 -7.08 -4.01
N GLU A 239 -9.72 -6.93 -2.79
CA GLU A 239 -10.80 -5.96 -2.49
C GLU A 239 -10.31 -4.52 -2.26
N TRP A 240 -8.99 -4.30 -2.32
CA TRP A 240 -8.32 -3.02 -2.01
C TRP A 240 -8.06 -2.21 -3.28
N LYS A 241 -8.41 -2.78 -4.43
CA LYS A 241 -8.32 -2.17 -5.74
C LYS A 241 -9.76 -2.01 -6.23
N THR A 242 -10.32 -0.81 -6.09
CA THR A 242 -11.08 -0.29 -7.24
C THR A 242 -10.07 -0.23 -8.38
N ASP A 243 -10.43 -0.74 -9.56
CA ASP A 243 -9.51 -1.05 -10.67
C ASP A 243 -8.53 0.11 -10.98
N ASP A 244 -7.37 0.11 -10.31
CA ASP A 244 -6.28 1.09 -10.40
C ASP A 244 -6.25 2.28 -9.42
N GLN A 245 -6.85 2.24 -8.22
CA GLN A 245 -6.64 3.31 -7.21
C GLN A 245 -5.98 2.81 -5.90
N ARG A 246 -5.13 3.68 -5.32
CA ARG A 246 -4.51 3.59 -3.99
C ARG A 246 -5.11 4.67 -3.11
N ILE A 247 -5.40 4.33 -1.86
CA ILE A 247 -5.82 5.30 -0.85
C ILE A 247 -4.59 5.70 -0.05
N ILE A 248 -4.36 7.00 0.04
CA ILE A 248 -3.23 7.61 0.74
C ILE A 248 -3.77 8.42 1.91
N LEU A 249 -3.25 8.20 3.11
CA LEU A 249 -3.56 9.00 4.29
C LEU A 249 -2.74 10.31 4.26
N LYS A 250 -3.43 11.45 4.33
CA LYS A 250 -2.87 12.78 4.57
C LYS A 250 -2.47 12.87 6.05
N GLN A 251 -1.23 13.27 6.33
CA GLN A 251 -0.89 13.75 7.66
C GLN A 251 -1.58 15.08 7.88
N ILE A 252 -2.32 15.21 8.98
CA ILE A 252 -3.01 16.45 9.33
C ILE A 252 -2.60 16.85 10.73
N ILE A 253 -2.15 18.10 10.83
CA ILE A 253 -1.83 18.77 12.08
C ILE A 253 -3.16 19.05 12.80
N ALA A 254 -3.18 18.90 14.13
CA ALA A 254 -4.36 19.28 14.89
C ALA A 254 -4.67 20.77 14.65
N LYS A 255 -5.94 21.12 14.62
CA LYS A 255 -6.39 22.51 14.68
C LYS A 255 -6.59 22.90 16.14
N GLN A 256 -6.38 24.18 16.44
CA GLN A 256 -6.71 24.72 17.75
C GLN A 256 -8.17 24.43 18.09
N ILE A 257 -8.40 23.95 19.30
CA ILE A 257 -9.74 23.76 19.87
C ILE A 257 -9.82 24.30 21.28
N PHE A 258 -11.05 24.61 21.67
CA PHE A 258 -11.46 25.03 23.00
C PHE A 258 -12.45 24.00 23.53
N CYS A 259 -12.14 23.44 24.70
CA CYS A 259 -12.87 22.29 25.24
C CYS A 259 -13.73 22.70 26.44
N TYR A 260 -14.94 22.15 26.47
CA TYR A 260 -15.92 22.31 27.53
C TYR A 260 -16.44 20.94 27.94
N MET A 261 -16.62 20.73 29.24
CA MET A 261 -17.15 19.49 29.79
C MET A 261 -18.36 19.80 30.65
N ILE A 262 -19.45 19.04 30.48
CA ILE A 262 -20.65 19.13 31.31
C ILE A 262 -20.72 17.87 32.17
N GLU A 263 -20.70 18.04 33.48
CA GLU A 263 -20.84 16.96 34.45
C GLU A 263 -22.30 16.81 34.91
N ASN A 264 -22.70 15.58 35.23
CA ASN A 264 -24.04 15.20 35.69
C ASN A 264 -25.15 15.66 34.73
N TYR A 265 -24.90 15.61 33.42
CA TYR A 265 -25.86 16.02 32.42
C TYR A 265 -27.17 15.22 32.57
N GLN A 266 -28.32 15.91 32.55
CA GLN A 266 -29.64 15.32 32.79
C GLN A 266 -30.49 15.23 31.50
N GLY A 267 -29.96 15.74 30.38
CA GLY A 267 -30.64 15.66 29.10
C GLY A 267 -30.41 14.33 28.38
N ASP A 268 -31.02 14.22 27.21
CA ASP A 268 -30.89 13.07 26.33
C ASP A 268 -29.50 13.06 25.66
N THR A 269 -28.95 11.85 25.48
CA THR A 269 -27.64 11.58 24.90
C THR A 269 -27.72 11.00 23.50
N ASN A 270 -28.92 10.85 22.94
CA ASN A 270 -29.03 10.53 21.53
C ASN A 270 -28.32 11.59 20.67
N TYR A 271 -27.85 11.16 19.51
CA TYR A 271 -26.99 11.97 18.64
C TYR A 271 -27.65 13.31 18.27
N LEU A 272 -28.94 13.29 17.92
CA LEU A 272 -29.68 14.50 17.55
C LEU A 272 -29.81 15.47 18.72
N SER A 273 -30.15 14.95 19.89
CA SER A 273 -30.29 15.75 21.10
C SER A 273 -28.97 16.41 21.41
N LEU A 274 -27.86 15.67 21.42
CA LEU A 274 -26.52 16.21 21.66
C LEU A 274 -26.15 17.30 20.65
N ASN A 275 -26.35 17.10 19.35
CA ASN A 275 -26.03 18.12 18.34
C ASN A 275 -26.95 19.35 18.45
N ASN A 276 -28.19 19.17 18.87
CA ASN A 276 -29.14 20.27 19.11
C ASN A 276 -28.92 20.97 20.46
N ILE A 277 -28.01 20.49 21.31
CA ILE A 277 -27.65 21.16 22.57
C ILE A 277 -27.04 22.54 22.29
N LEU A 278 -26.27 22.66 21.20
CA LEU A 278 -25.55 23.86 20.85
C LEU A 278 -26.27 24.59 19.72
N THR A 279 -26.62 25.86 19.94
CA THR A 279 -27.12 26.77 18.90
C THR A 279 -25.95 27.42 18.14
N LEU A 280 -25.04 26.60 17.64
CA LEU A 280 -23.84 27.01 16.92
C LEU A 280 -23.87 26.50 15.46
N ASP A 281 -23.11 27.17 14.59
CA ASP A 281 -22.85 26.67 13.25
C ASP A 281 -22.13 25.31 13.33
N ALA A 282 -22.53 24.35 12.50
CA ALA A 282 -21.88 23.03 12.45
C ALA A 282 -20.38 23.12 12.16
N ASN A 283 -19.94 24.15 11.45
CA ASN A 283 -18.53 24.40 11.13
C ASN A 283 -17.69 24.83 12.35
N ASP A 284 -18.33 25.31 13.42
CA ASP A 284 -17.66 25.71 14.66
C ASP A 284 -17.43 24.55 15.62
N ILE A 285 -18.16 23.44 15.43
CA ILE A 285 -18.10 22.27 16.30
C ILE A 285 -17.05 21.29 15.77
N ASP A 286 -16.00 21.05 16.56
CA ASP A 286 -15.03 19.99 16.25
C ASP A 286 -15.57 18.61 16.65
N ASN A 287 -16.10 18.49 17.87
CA ASN A 287 -16.67 17.25 18.37
C ASN A 287 -17.65 17.50 19.52
N ILE A 288 -18.78 16.78 19.51
CA ILE A 288 -19.69 16.66 20.65
C ILE A 288 -20.00 15.19 20.90
N SER A 289 -19.88 14.76 22.14
CA SER A 289 -20.13 13.37 22.54
C SER A 289 -20.51 13.29 24.00
N SER A 290 -20.95 12.11 24.45
CA SER A 290 -21.26 11.87 25.85
C SER A 290 -20.87 10.47 26.28
N PHE A 291 -20.55 10.31 27.56
CA PHE A 291 -20.29 9.01 28.16
C PHE A 291 -20.89 8.93 29.57
N ASN A 292 -21.41 7.75 29.91
CA ASN A 292 -21.98 7.48 31.22
C ASN A 292 -20.98 6.66 32.05
N PHE A 293 -20.52 7.24 33.15
CA PHE A 293 -19.74 6.55 34.18
C PHE A 293 -20.64 6.24 35.36
N ASN A 294 -21.05 4.98 35.50
CA ASN A 294 -22.01 4.56 36.52
C ASN A 294 -23.29 5.41 36.41
N GLU A 295 -23.62 6.21 37.43
CA GLU A 295 -24.78 7.11 37.44
C GLU A 295 -24.47 8.54 36.95
N LYS A 296 -23.19 8.87 36.72
CA LYS A 296 -22.76 10.19 36.27
C LYS A 296 -22.65 10.25 34.76
N LYS A 297 -23.32 11.23 34.15
CA LYS A 297 -23.27 11.48 32.71
C LYS A 297 -22.38 12.68 32.40
N TYR A 298 -21.45 12.49 31.47
CA TYR A 298 -20.54 13.51 30.99
C TYR A 298 -20.84 13.85 29.53
N VAL A 299 -20.78 15.13 29.18
CA VAL A 299 -20.80 15.61 27.79
C VAL A 299 -19.47 16.30 27.50
N PHE A 300 -18.81 15.88 26.43
CA PHE A 300 -17.52 16.43 25.98
C PHE A 300 -17.75 17.25 24.71
N ILE A 301 -17.36 18.52 24.75
CA ILE A 301 -17.59 19.48 23.67
C ILE A 301 -16.25 20.13 23.31
N SER A 302 -15.81 20.00 22.06
CA SER A 302 -14.70 20.77 21.52
C SER A 302 -15.15 21.65 20.35
N LEU A 303 -14.73 22.91 20.39
CA LEU A 303 -15.10 23.95 19.44
C LEU A 303 -13.84 24.56 18.81
N TYR A 304 -13.92 25.02 17.57
CA TYR A 304 -12.80 25.74 16.92
C TYR A 304 -12.67 27.19 17.40
N ASN A 305 -13.76 27.78 17.89
CA ASN A 305 -13.80 29.15 18.38
C ASN A 305 -13.85 29.21 19.91
N ASN A 306 -13.23 30.26 20.47
CA ASN A 306 -13.13 30.47 21.91
C ASN A 306 -14.35 31.24 22.43
N TYR A 307 -15.32 30.54 22.99
CA TYR A 307 -16.50 31.15 23.61
C TYR A 307 -16.31 31.36 25.11
N LYS A 308 -16.91 32.43 25.65
CA LYS A 308 -16.96 32.62 27.12
C LYS A 308 -17.93 31.63 27.76
N ILE A 309 -17.72 31.29 29.03
CA ILE A 309 -18.58 30.33 29.75
C ILE A 309 -20.02 30.84 29.84
N GLU A 310 -20.19 32.15 30.02
CA GLU A 310 -21.50 32.81 30.11
C GLU A 310 -22.24 32.80 28.75
N GLU A 311 -21.50 32.96 27.65
CA GLU A 311 -22.02 32.83 26.28
C GLU A 311 -22.35 31.37 25.98
N THR A 312 -21.51 30.42 26.42
CA THR A 312 -21.79 28.99 26.25
C THR A 312 -23.02 28.57 27.03
N ALA A 313 -23.19 29.01 28.29
CA ALA A 313 -24.39 28.81 29.09
C ALA A 313 -25.67 29.25 28.35
N SER A 314 -25.58 30.31 27.55
CA SER A 314 -26.70 30.81 26.73
C SER A 314 -26.98 29.96 25.48
N PHE A 315 -25.99 29.26 24.90
CA PHE A 315 -26.20 28.36 23.75
C PHE A 315 -27.01 27.12 24.11
N PHE A 316 -27.00 26.70 25.38
CA PHE A 316 -27.80 25.60 25.93
C PHE A 316 -29.29 25.98 26.11
N SER A 317 -29.78 26.97 25.36
CA SER A 317 -30.98 27.80 25.52
C SER A 317 -32.33 27.10 25.63
N ASN A 318 -32.40 25.77 25.59
CA ASN A 318 -33.66 25.03 25.63
C ASN A 318 -34.03 24.41 26.98
N GLN A 319 -33.33 24.68 28.08
CA GLN A 319 -33.69 24.06 29.36
C GLN A 319 -33.71 25.02 30.55
N LYS A 320 -34.93 25.38 30.95
CA LYS A 320 -35.31 25.69 32.36
C LYS A 320 -34.84 24.63 33.39
N LYS A 321 -34.19 23.53 32.97
CA LYS A 321 -33.63 22.45 33.82
C LYS A 321 -32.14 22.63 34.18
N ILE A 322 -31.34 23.37 33.42
CA ILE A 322 -29.89 23.54 33.73
C ILE A 322 -29.71 24.47 34.95
N GLN A 323 -30.67 25.36 35.21
CA GLN A 323 -30.68 26.28 36.35
C GLN A 323 -30.92 25.62 37.71
N ASN A 324 -31.15 24.30 37.79
CA ASN A 324 -31.39 23.59 39.06
C ASN A 324 -30.11 23.28 39.88
N ASN A 325 -29.01 24.01 39.69
CA ASN A 325 -27.75 23.92 40.47
C ASN A 325 -27.01 22.56 40.51
N THR A 326 -27.37 21.57 39.69
CA THR A 326 -26.73 20.22 39.72
C THR A 326 -25.79 19.91 38.57
N GLN A 327 -25.80 20.70 37.49
CA GLN A 327 -24.90 20.53 36.34
C GLN A 327 -23.75 21.53 36.40
N ASN A 328 -22.53 21.06 36.19
CA ASN A 328 -21.33 21.89 36.21
C ASN A 328 -20.75 21.96 34.79
N ILE A 329 -20.63 23.17 34.24
CA ILE A 329 -19.97 23.42 32.95
C ILE A 329 -18.54 23.89 33.25
N ILE A 330 -17.57 23.11 32.79
CA ILE A 330 -16.15 23.35 33.03
C ILE A 330 -15.49 23.67 31.70
N LYS A 331 -14.89 24.86 31.59
CA LYS A 331 -13.97 25.18 30.49
C LYS A 331 -12.60 24.63 30.82
N LEU A 332 -12.02 23.87 29.90
CA LEU A 332 -10.72 23.22 30.09
C LEU A 332 -9.62 24.06 29.46
N ASP A 333 -8.41 23.89 29.97
CA ASP A 333 -7.21 24.55 29.43
C ASP A 333 -6.96 24.07 28.00
N SER A 334 -6.63 25.02 27.12
CA SER A 334 -6.27 24.72 25.73
C SER A 334 -4.87 24.10 25.67
N LEU A 335 -4.72 23.09 24.82
CA LEU A 335 -3.42 22.57 24.43
C LEU A 335 -2.99 23.23 23.11
N GLU A 336 -1.68 23.39 22.89
CA GLU A 336 -1.17 23.80 21.58
C GLU A 336 -1.29 22.64 20.57
N PRO A 337 -1.69 22.88 19.32
CA PRO A 337 -2.00 21.79 18.39
C PRO A 337 -0.77 20.98 17.98
N GLU A 338 0.41 21.62 17.98
CA GLU A 338 1.70 20.99 17.68
C GLU A 338 2.11 19.87 18.66
N TYR A 339 1.51 19.84 19.85
CA TYR A 339 1.75 18.81 20.86
C TYR A 339 0.97 17.52 20.62
N SER A 340 0.10 17.50 19.62
CA SER A 340 -0.73 16.33 19.29
C SER A 340 -0.48 15.89 17.86
N THR A 341 -0.23 14.59 17.69
CA THR A 341 0.02 13.99 16.38
C THR A 341 -0.81 12.73 16.18
N ASP A 342 -0.98 12.32 14.93
CA ASP A 342 -1.57 11.02 14.54
C ASP A 342 -0.62 9.82 14.81
N ASN A 343 0.57 10.10 15.34
CA ASN A 343 1.60 9.16 15.71
C ASN A 343 1.81 9.07 17.23
N ASP A 344 1.02 9.79 18.02
CA ASP A 344 1.15 9.74 19.48
C ASP A 344 0.85 8.34 20.00
N VAL A 345 1.53 7.97 21.08
CA VAL A 345 1.22 6.79 21.88
C VAL A 345 0.89 7.30 23.27
N LEU A 346 -0.32 7.00 23.74
CA LEU A 346 -0.79 7.41 25.05
C LEU A 346 -0.95 6.17 25.93
N PHE A 347 -0.77 6.33 27.23
CA PHE A 347 -0.91 5.28 28.22
C PHE A 347 -1.93 5.72 29.24
N MET A 348 -2.97 4.91 29.41
CA MET A 348 -3.98 5.09 30.44
C MET A 348 -3.83 3.98 31.47
N TYR A 349 -3.88 4.31 32.76
CA TYR A 349 -3.76 3.35 33.85
C TYR A 349 -4.62 3.81 35.03
N ASN A 350 -4.70 2.97 36.08
CA ASN A 350 -5.63 3.14 37.20
C ASN A 350 -7.10 3.17 36.73
N LEU A 351 -7.47 2.14 35.97
CA LEU A 351 -8.79 2.08 35.33
C LEU A 351 -9.89 1.71 36.32
N PRO A 352 -10.99 2.48 36.39
CA PRO A 352 -12.16 2.09 37.15
C PRO A 352 -12.75 0.81 36.59
N LEU A 353 -13.45 0.04 37.43
CA LEU A 353 -14.00 -1.27 37.05
C LEU A 353 -14.91 -1.18 35.80
N CYS A 354 -15.64 -0.08 35.65
CA CYS A 354 -16.52 0.14 34.50
C CYS A 354 -15.78 0.27 33.15
N LEU A 355 -14.49 0.66 33.15
CA LEU A 355 -13.66 0.77 31.93
C LEU A 355 -12.79 -0.47 31.65
N GLN A 356 -12.93 -1.54 32.44
CA GLN A 356 -12.16 -2.77 32.23
C GLN A 356 -12.78 -3.68 31.16
N ASP A 357 -14.03 -3.44 30.76
CA ASP A 357 -14.66 -4.10 29.62
C ASP A 357 -14.22 -3.44 28.31
N GLU A 358 -13.78 -4.26 27.35
CA GLU A 358 -13.22 -3.78 26.08
C GLU A 358 -14.27 -3.09 25.20
N ALA A 359 -15.54 -3.52 25.25
CA ALA A 359 -16.61 -2.89 24.47
C ALA A 359 -16.97 -1.51 25.05
N VAL A 360 -17.06 -1.41 26.38
CA VAL A 360 -17.27 -0.13 27.08
C VAL A 360 -16.10 0.82 26.83
N LEU A 361 -14.88 0.32 26.86
CA LEU A 361 -13.68 1.12 26.60
C LEU A 361 -13.60 1.63 25.15
N ASN A 362 -14.02 0.81 24.18
CA ASN A 362 -14.17 1.28 22.80
C ASN A 362 -15.16 2.44 22.70
N GLN A 363 -16.33 2.33 23.36
CA GLN A 363 -17.33 3.41 23.41
C GLN A 363 -16.77 4.68 24.05
N PHE A 364 -16.00 4.52 25.13
CA PHE A 364 -15.33 5.65 25.78
C PHE A 364 -14.38 6.37 24.84
N PHE A 365 -13.51 5.65 24.13
CA PHE A 365 -12.58 6.28 23.20
C PHE A 365 -13.25 6.91 21.97
N TYR A 366 -14.40 6.40 21.54
CA TYR A 366 -15.19 7.02 20.47
C TYR A 366 -15.67 8.43 20.82
N CYS A 367 -15.79 8.77 22.10
CA CYS A 367 -16.11 10.13 22.54
C CYS A 367 -15.03 11.14 22.13
N PHE A 368 -13.79 10.71 21.96
CA PHE A 368 -12.67 11.58 21.56
C PHE A 368 -12.28 11.40 20.09
N GLY A 369 -12.95 10.49 19.38
CA GLY A 369 -12.79 10.29 17.95
C GLY A 369 -12.82 8.82 17.54
N VAL A 370 -13.13 8.62 16.27
CA VAL A 370 -13.42 7.33 15.64
C VAL A 370 -12.17 6.50 15.32
N ASP A 371 -10.99 7.13 15.40
CA ASP A 371 -9.73 6.62 14.85
C ASP A 371 -8.74 6.30 15.96
N THR A 372 -9.15 5.42 16.86
CA THR A 372 -8.34 5.04 18.01
C THR A 372 -8.10 3.55 17.97
N ARG A 373 -6.84 3.15 18.12
CA ARG A 373 -6.51 1.77 18.49
C ARG A 373 -6.05 1.73 19.91
N PHE A 374 -6.34 0.64 20.59
CA PHE A 374 -5.74 0.40 21.88
C PHE A 374 -5.43 -1.07 22.12
N ILE A 375 -4.52 -1.32 23.05
CA ILE A 375 -4.19 -2.64 23.57
C ILE A 375 -4.39 -2.56 25.08
N TYR A 376 -5.31 -3.36 25.60
CA TYR A 376 -5.52 -3.47 27.05
C TYR A 376 -4.66 -4.60 27.60
N ASP A 377 -3.65 -4.24 28.39
CA ASP A 377 -2.86 -5.17 29.15
C ASP A 377 -3.52 -5.39 30.52
N LYS A 378 -4.11 -6.57 30.68
CA LYS A 378 -4.85 -6.96 31.88
C LYS A 378 -3.96 -7.26 33.07
N GLU A 379 -2.70 -7.63 32.85
CA GLU A 379 -1.77 -7.99 33.92
C GLU A 379 -1.36 -6.72 34.69
N ILE A 380 -1.00 -5.66 33.95
CA ILE A 380 -0.60 -4.36 34.50
C ILE A 380 -1.76 -3.35 34.58
N LYS A 381 -2.98 -3.75 34.24
CA LYS A 381 -4.19 -2.90 34.21
C LYS A 381 -3.98 -1.56 33.50
N SER A 382 -3.30 -1.61 32.36
CA SER A 382 -2.95 -0.42 31.59
C SER A 382 -3.39 -0.57 30.13
N ILE A 383 -3.78 0.54 29.54
CA ILE A 383 -4.17 0.61 28.14
C ILE A 383 -3.16 1.46 27.40
N ARG A 384 -2.60 0.89 26.34
CA ARG A 384 -1.80 1.61 25.35
C ARG A 384 -2.72 2.06 24.23
N ILE A 385 -2.78 3.36 23.97
CA ILE A 385 -3.68 4.01 23.02
C ILE A 385 -2.85 4.60 21.88
N GLN A 386 -3.33 4.45 20.66
CA GLN A 386 -2.78 5.06 19.46
C GLN A 386 -3.88 5.86 18.76
N PRO A 387 -4.01 7.16 19.05
CA PRO A 387 -4.87 8.04 18.27
C PRO A 387 -4.28 8.18 16.87
N HIS A 388 -4.98 7.66 15.87
CA HIS A 388 -4.61 7.79 14.46
C HIS A 388 -5.09 9.11 13.83
N ARG A 389 -5.36 10.11 14.68
CA ARG A 389 -5.72 11.48 14.33
C ARG A 389 -5.12 12.42 15.37
N ALA A 390 -4.38 13.43 14.91
CA ALA A 390 -3.85 14.48 15.78
C ALA A 390 -4.96 15.16 16.60
N GLN A 391 -6.10 15.46 15.97
CA GLN A 391 -7.26 16.05 16.65
C GLN A 391 -7.82 15.16 17.77
N SER A 392 -7.87 13.84 17.56
CA SER A 392 -8.33 12.90 18.59
C SER A 392 -7.33 12.80 19.75
N SER A 393 -6.02 12.79 19.44
CA SER A 393 -4.96 12.85 20.46
C SER A 393 -5.12 14.09 21.33
N MET A 394 -5.37 15.25 20.71
CA MET A 394 -5.58 16.52 21.40
C MET A 394 -6.78 16.46 22.35
N ARG A 395 -7.94 15.96 21.88
CA ARG A 395 -9.12 15.78 22.73
C ARG A 395 -8.85 14.85 23.91
N MET A 396 -8.18 13.72 23.68
CA MET A 396 -7.85 12.76 24.75
C MET A 396 -6.96 13.39 25.83
N LYS A 397 -5.91 14.13 25.43
CA LYS A 397 -5.00 14.81 26.36
C LYS A 397 -5.69 15.89 27.18
N ILE A 398 -6.71 16.55 26.64
CA ILE A 398 -7.45 17.60 27.34
C ILE A 398 -8.51 17.00 28.27
N PHE A 399 -9.34 16.07 27.78
CA PHE A 399 -10.50 15.58 28.54
C PHE A 399 -10.17 14.50 29.55
N ILE A 400 -9.42 13.44 29.16
CA ILE A 400 -9.27 12.24 29.98
C ILE A 400 -8.68 12.55 31.37
N PRO A 401 -7.61 13.36 31.51
CA PRO A 401 -7.01 13.66 32.82
C PRO A 401 -7.94 14.38 33.82
N ILE A 402 -9.02 14.98 33.34
CA ILE A 402 -9.96 15.75 34.16
C ILE A 402 -11.12 14.88 34.66
N ILE A 403 -11.38 13.73 34.01
CA ILE A 403 -12.49 12.85 34.35
C ILE A 403 -12.20 12.15 35.68
N GLU A 404 -13.15 12.24 36.61
CA GLU A 404 -13.13 11.54 37.89
C GLU A 404 -14.22 10.47 37.95
N VAL A 405 -13.81 9.24 38.26
CA VAL A 405 -14.69 8.07 38.42
C VAL A 405 -14.41 7.45 39.77
N ASP A 406 -15.45 7.27 40.59
CA ASP A 406 -15.35 6.68 41.93
C ASP A 406 -14.29 7.32 42.85
N GLY A 407 -14.14 8.65 42.75
CA GLY A 407 -13.17 9.42 43.54
C GLY A 407 -11.72 9.38 43.02
N GLN A 408 -11.49 8.78 41.84
CA GLN A 408 -10.18 8.68 41.22
C GLN A 408 -10.18 9.34 39.85
N LYS A 409 -9.17 10.19 39.59
CA LYS A 409 -8.95 10.77 38.26
C LYS A 409 -8.32 9.75 37.33
N LEU A 410 -8.80 9.70 36.10
CA LEU A 410 -8.14 8.91 35.06
C LEU A 410 -6.77 9.50 34.77
N THR A 411 -5.75 8.64 34.67
CA THR A 411 -4.38 9.09 34.37
C THR A 411 -4.04 8.78 32.92
N LEU A 412 -3.57 9.77 32.19
CA LEU A 412 -3.14 9.65 30.80
C LEU A 412 -1.75 10.26 30.64
N THR A 413 -0.81 9.49 30.11
CA THR A 413 0.57 9.93 29.86
C THR A 413 0.99 9.64 28.43
N THR A 414 2.01 10.34 27.93
CA THR A 414 2.65 10.06 26.63
C THR A 414 3.75 9.00 26.73
N PHE A 415 4.09 8.59 27.95
CA PHE A 415 5.14 7.64 28.23
C PHE A 415 4.75 6.75 29.42
N PRO A 416 5.10 5.46 29.41
CA PRO A 416 4.60 4.49 30.40
C PRO A 416 5.42 4.53 31.71
N TYR A 417 5.46 5.69 32.37
CA TYR A 417 6.20 5.89 33.63
C TYR A 417 5.75 4.92 34.72
N HIS A 418 4.47 4.53 34.69
CA HIS A 418 3.83 3.65 35.66
C HIS A 418 4.32 2.20 35.61
N LEU A 419 5.06 1.82 34.56
CA LEU A 419 5.60 0.47 34.46
C LEU A 419 6.86 0.35 35.33
N PRO A 420 6.94 -0.64 36.24
CA PRO A 420 8.12 -0.89 37.05
C PRO A 420 9.19 -1.63 36.23
N MET A 421 9.41 -1.22 34.98
CA MET A 421 10.20 -1.93 34.01
C MET A 421 11.32 -1.05 33.47
N VAL A 422 12.51 -1.64 33.33
CA VAL A 422 13.66 -1.01 32.69
C VAL A 422 14.14 -1.86 31.53
N ARG A 423 14.66 -1.19 30.50
CA ARG A 423 15.41 -1.80 29.41
C ARG A 423 16.89 -1.54 29.68
N ALA A 424 17.70 -2.60 29.65
CA ALA A 424 19.14 -2.48 29.79
C ALA A 424 19.89 -3.11 28.62
N ILE A 425 21.02 -2.51 28.26
CA ILE A 425 22.02 -3.06 27.32
C ILE A 425 23.26 -3.36 28.16
N VAL A 426 23.59 -4.64 28.29
CA VAL A 426 24.68 -5.15 29.14
C VAL A 426 25.73 -5.88 28.30
N PRO A 427 26.92 -6.19 28.85
CA PRO A 427 27.98 -6.87 28.10
C PRO A 427 27.53 -8.21 27.48
N PRO A 428 28.15 -8.65 26.36
CA PRO A 428 27.78 -9.88 25.66
C PRO A 428 27.91 -11.17 26.48
N SER A 429 28.75 -11.16 27.51
CA SER A 429 29.04 -12.27 28.43
C SER A 429 27.91 -12.55 29.41
N PHE A 430 27.07 -11.56 29.70
CA PHE A 430 26.09 -11.61 30.80
C PHE A 430 24.97 -12.64 30.55
N SER A 431 24.91 -13.62 31.44
CA SER A 431 23.83 -14.58 31.62
C SER A 431 22.69 -14.00 32.47
N GLU A 432 21.56 -14.71 32.53
CA GLU A 432 20.42 -14.34 33.37
C GLU A 432 20.81 -14.20 34.86
N ASN A 433 21.70 -15.07 35.35
CA ASN A 433 22.18 -15.02 36.73
C ASN A 433 23.01 -13.77 37.01
N GLU A 434 23.91 -13.40 36.09
CA GLU A 434 24.74 -12.20 36.23
C GLU A 434 23.89 -10.93 36.15
N ILE A 435 22.90 -10.90 35.25
CA ILE A 435 21.90 -9.82 35.19
C ILE A 435 21.13 -9.73 36.51
N ASN A 436 20.64 -10.86 37.04
CA ASN A 436 19.93 -10.88 38.31
C ASN A 436 20.80 -10.37 39.46
N SER A 437 22.06 -10.82 39.57
CA SER A 437 23.00 -10.36 40.58
C SER A 437 23.33 -8.86 40.48
N LEU A 438 23.38 -8.32 39.26
CA LEU A 438 23.60 -6.89 39.04
C LEU A 438 22.38 -6.05 39.43
N PHE A 439 21.18 -6.44 38.98
CA PHE A 439 19.98 -5.62 39.11
C PHE A 439 19.22 -5.80 40.45
N SER A 440 19.37 -6.93 41.13
CA SER A 440 18.69 -7.23 42.42
C SER A 440 19.17 -6.36 43.58
N GLN A 441 20.30 -5.68 43.42
CA GLN A 441 20.83 -4.73 44.41
C GLN A 441 19.96 -3.45 44.51
N TYR A 442 19.09 -3.20 43.53
CA TYR A 442 18.30 -1.97 43.42
C TYR A 442 16.81 -2.19 43.65
N GLY A 443 16.38 -3.44 43.88
CA GLY A 443 14.97 -3.77 44.07
C GLY A 443 14.67 -5.25 43.92
N THR A 444 13.40 -5.60 44.16
CA THR A 444 12.92 -6.98 43.98
C THR A 444 12.60 -7.20 42.52
N ILE A 445 13.32 -8.13 41.88
CA ILE A 445 13.09 -8.50 40.49
C ILE A 445 11.98 -9.54 40.41
N GLU A 446 10.93 -9.25 39.66
CA GLU A 446 9.83 -10.17 39.38
C GLU A 446 10.08 -10.98 38.11
N LYS A 447 10.74 -10.37 37.12
CA LYS A 447 10.96 -10.99 35.81
C LYS A 447 12.18 -10.41 35.10
N ILE A 448 12.94 -11.28 34.44
CA ILE A 448 13.99 -10.92 33.49
C ILE A 448 13.63 -11.50 32.13
N VAL A 449 13.71 -10.68 31.08
CA VAL A 449 13.51 -11.13 29.70
C VAL A 449 14.72 -10.76 28.87
N ILE A 450 15.48 -11.77 28.45
CA ILE A 450 16.66 -11.61 27.62
C ILE A 450 16.25 -11.67 26.14
N LEU A 451 16.54 -10.61 25.39
CA LEU A 451 16.24 -10.55 23.95
C LEU A 451 17.29 -11.31 23.14
N LYS A 452 16.92 -11.78 21.95
CA LYS A 452 17.86 -12.51 21.10
C LYS A 452 18.88 -11.53 20.51
N ARG A 453 20.14 -11.96 20.47
CA ARG A 453 21.22 -11.21 19.81
C ARG A 453 21.40 -11.62 18.36
N LYS A 454 21.95 -10.71 17.57
CA LYS A 454 22.34 -10.97 16.18
C LYS A 454 23.62 -11.82 16.13
N SER A 455 24.59 -11.51 16.98
CA SER A 455 25.83 -12.25 17.20
C SER A 455 26.11 -12.46 18.70
N LEU A 456 26.92 -13.45 19.04
CA LEU A 456 27.40 -13.68 20.41
C LEU A 456 28.31 -12.56 20.93
N ASN A 457 28.85 -11.75 20.03
CA ASN A 457 29.70 -10.60 20.39
C ASN A 457 28.90 -9.31 20.57
N ASP A 458 27.62 -9.29 20.20
CA ASP A 458 26.80 -8.10 20.39
C ASP A 458 26.39 -7.99 21.87
N CYS A 459 26.26 -6.75 22.35
CA CYS A 459 25.72 -6.48 23.69
C CYS A 459 24.33 -7.13 23.85
N GLN A 460 24.03 -7.52 25.10
CA GLN A 460 22.81 -8.22 25.43
C GLN A 460 21.75 -7.20 25.86
N THR A 461 20.65 -7.12 25.11
CA THR A 461 19.47 -6.34 25.53
C THR A 461 18.62 -7.19 26.46
N THR A 462 18.22 -6.63 27.60
CA THR A 462 17.37 -7.29 28.60
C THR A 462 16.28 -6.33 29.10
N ILE A 463 15.15 -6.88 29.51
CA ILE A 463 14.05 -6.17 30.16
C ILE A 463 13.93 -6.72 31.57
N ILE A 464 14.04 -5.83 32.56
CA ILE A 464 13.91 -6.17 33.98
C ILE A 464 12.61 -5.56 34.49
N THR A 465 11.76 -6.40 35.08
CA THR A 465 10.55 -5.98 35.79
C THR A 465 10.82 -6.05 37.29
N TYR A 466 10.73 -4.90 37.94
CA TYR A 466 10.76 -4.73 39.38
C TYR A 466 9.36 -4.81 39.99
N SER A 467 9.28 -4.91 41.31
CA SER A 467 8.00 -4.86 42.03
C SER A 467 7.36 -3.47 42.08
N ASN A 468 8.13 -2.39 41.89
CA ASN A 468 7.60 -1.03 41.84
C ASN A 468 8.46 -0.07 41.00
N GLU A 469 7.86 1.09 40.66
CA GLU A 469 8.48 2.10 39.79
C GLU A 469 9.71 2.79 40.40
N ASN A 470 9.79 2.87 41.73
CA ASN A 470 10.90 3.54 42.41
C ASN A 470 12.19 2.71 42.29
N GLU A 471 12.08 1.39 42.41
CA GLU A 471 13.19 0.46 42.19
C GLU A 471 13.70 0.52 40.75
N ALA A 472 12.79 0.60 39.78
CA ALA A 472 13.15 0.83 38.37
C ALA A 472 13.92 2.15 38.19
N ASN A 473 13.45 3.26 38.76
CA ASN A 473 14.16 4.55 38.73
C ASN A 473 15.53 4.49 39.41
N LEU A 474 15.62 3.81 40.56
CA LEU A 474 16.87 3.66 41.31
C LEU A 474 17.91 2.91 40.48
N SER A 475 17.51 1.83 39.79
CA SER A 475 18.41 1.09 38.92
C SER A 475 18.96 1.95 37.78
N ILE A 476 18.12 2.78 37.14
CA ILE A 476 18.55 3.74 36.10
C ILE A 476 19.55 4.74 36.66
N GLN A 477 19.25 5.34 37.82
CA GLN A 477 20.10 6.35 38.44
C GLN A 477 21.49 5.80 38.82
N LYS A 478 21.57 4.51 39.17
CA LYS A 478 22.80 3.89 39.67
C LYS A 478 23.62 3.19 38.59
N LEU A 479 22.99 2.64 37.56
CA LEU A 479 23.66 1.80 36.55
C LEU A 479 23.83 2.46 35.18
N ASN A 480 23.00 3.44 34.80
CA ASN A 480 23.12 4.06 33.48
C ASN A 480 24.47 4.77 33.37
N TYR A 481 25.19 4.54 32.27
CA TYR A 481 26.56 5.04 32.01
C TYR A 481 27.66 4.46 32.92
N THR A 482 27.41 3.34 33.61
CA THR A 482 28.47 2.63 34.33
C THR A 482 29.26 1.74 33.38
N GLU A 483 30.57 1.66 33.57
CA GLU A 483 31.44 0.81 32.75
C GLU A 483 31.64 -0.55 33.42
N ILE A 484 31.32 -1.63 32.70
CA ILE A 484 31.53 -3.02 33.12
C ILE A 484 32.15 -3.79 31.95
N GLU A 485 33.28 -4.47 32.18
CA GLU A 485 34.02 -5.21 31.14
C GLU A 485 34.32 -4.36 29.90
N GLU A 486 34.78 -3.12 30.09
CA GLU A 486 35.08 -2.15 29.00
C GLU A 486 33.85 -1.77 28.14
N ASN A 487 32.65 -2.13 28.59
CA ASN A 487 31.40 -1.78 27.95
C ASN A 487 30.62 -0.83 28.85
N GLU A 488 30.19 0.29 28.28
CA GLU A 488 29.26 1.18 28.96
C GLU A 488 27.86 0.55 28.97
N ILE A 489 27.25 0.50 30.15
CA ILE A 489 25.92 -0.05 30.35
C ILE A 489 24.88 1.06 30.19
N TYR A 490 23.88 0.78 29.36
CA TYR A 490 22.75 1.66 29.18
C TYR A 490 21.54 1.10 29.92
N VAL A 491 20.97 1.87 30.85
CA VAL A 491 19.75 1.51 31.57
C VAL A 491 18.75 2.65 31.43
N GLN A 492 17.59 2.35 30.86
CA GLN A 492 16.54 3.32 30.58
C GLN A 492 15.16 2.76 30.94
N ARG A 493 14.15 3.63 31.02
CA ARG A 493 12.76 3.19 31.20
C ARG A 493 12.30 2.30 30.04
N PHE A 494 11.48 1.31 30.37
CA PHE A 494 10.96 0.39 29.37
C PHE A 494 9.96 1.07 28.43
N THR A 495 10.11 0.77 27.15
CA THR A 495 9.12 1.00 26.11
C THR A 495 9.15 -0.15 25.13
N ASP A 496 7.99 -0.51 24.58
CA ASP A 496 7.91 -1.49 23.51
C ASP A 496 8.55 -0.97 22.21
N GLU A 497 8.92 -1.89 21.31
CA GLU A 497 9.56 -1.56 20.03
C GLU A 497 8.71 -0.63 19.16
N ASN A 498 7.37 -0.72 19.23
CA ASN A 498 6.51 0.17 18.46
C ASN A 498 6.57 1.60 19.02
N HIS A 499 6.63 1.78 20.34
CA HIS A 499 6.78 3.09 20.97
C HIS A 499 8.18 3.68 20.73
N MET A 500 9.24 2.86 20.83
CA MET A 500 10.61 3.27 20.50
C MET A 500 10.73 3.87 19.10
N ARG A 501 10.02 3.30 18.12
CA ARG A 501 10.00 3.85 16.75
C ARG A 501 9.43 5.26 16.67
N PHE A 502 8.47 5.60 17.54
CA PHE A 502 7.93 6.95 17.61
C PHE A 502 8.91 7.89 18.32
N LEU A 503 9.53 7.44 19.41
CA LEU A 503 10.52 8.22 20.14
C LEU A 503 11.78 8.52 19.30
N ARG A 504 12.11 7.68 18.31
CA ARG A 504 13.17 7.97 17.31
C ARG A 504 12.89 9.22 16.46
N PHE A 505 11.64 9.67 16.35
CA PHE A 505 11.35 10.98 15.73
C PHE A 505 11.72 12.17 16.63
N PHE A 506 11.99 11.91 17.91
CA PHE A 506 12.43 12.89 18.91
C PHE A 506 13.94 12.72 19.20
N GLU A 507 14.65 11.99 18.34
CA GLU A 507 16.10 11.81 18.41
C GLU A 507 16.79 13.06 17.84
N LEU A 508 17.46 13.79 18.72
CA LEU A 508 18.34 14.90 18.39
C LEU A 508 19.74 14.36 18.07
N ILE A 509 20.33 14.81 16.97
CA ILE A 509 21.71 14.48 16.58
C ILE A 509 22.61 15.67 16.92
N ILE A 510 23.71 15.40 17.63
CA ILE A 510 24.75 16.35 18.01
C ILE A 510 26.04 16.01 17.27
N THR A 511 26.63 16.99 16.60
CA THR A 511 27.87 16.77 15.84
C THR A 511 28.71 18.04 15.73
N ASP A 512 30.03 17.88 15.76
CA ASP A 512 30.98 18.95 15.48
C ASP A 512 31.40 18.99 13.99
N ARG A 513 30.77 18.16 13.14
CA ARG A 513 31.08 18.08 11.71
C ARG A 513 30.34 19.13 10.89
N GLU A 514 31.09 20.05 10.27
CA GLU A 514 30.54 21.10 9.40
C GLU A 514 29.67 20.56 8.24
N ASP A 515 30.03 19.40 7.66
CA ASP A 515 29.30 18.82 6.54
C ASP A 515 27.91 18.24 6.92
N LEU A 516 27.68 17.97 8.20
CA LEU A 516 26.37 17.61 8.73
C LEU A 516 25.59 18.84 9.19
N ILE A 517 26.29 19.85 9.73
CA ILE A 517 25.69 21.15 10.08
C ILE A 517 25.07 21.82 8.84
N ASN A 518 25.71 21.71 7.67
CA ASN A 518 25.19 22.28 6.42
C ASN A 518 23.94 21.58 5.84
N ILE A 519 23.46 20.48 6.44
CA ILE A 519 22.17 19.85 6.09
C ILE A 519 20.99 20.63 6.70
N LEU A 520 21.25 21.49 7.69
CA LEU A 520 20.25 22.36 8.28
C LEU A 520 19.68 23.33 7.23
N PRO A 521 18.35 23.48 7.10
CA PRO A 521 17.79 24.61 6.38
C PRO A 521 18.34 25.89 7.01
N SER A 522 18.99 26.72 6.19
CA SER A 522 19.68 27.94 6.59
C SER A 522 18.84 28.73 7.60
N LYS A 523 19.30 28.76 8.86
CA LYS A 523 18.72 29.64 9.89
C LYS A 523 18.72 31.04 9.28
N ASN A 524 17.53 31.65 9.12
CA ASN A 524 17.40 33.01 8.66
C ASN A 524 18.37 33.89 9.44
N ASN A 525 19.22 34.63 8.72
CA ASN A 525 20.19 35.57 9.26
C ASN A 525 19.48 36.65 10.08
N THR A 526 19.18 36.39 11.35
CA THR A 526 19.03 37.45 12.34
C THR A 526 20.43 37.77 12.82
N ASN A 527 20.94 38.91 12.36
CA ASN A 527 22.15 39.55 12.87
C ASN A 527 22.01 39.76 14.38
N GLU A 528 22.52 38.84 15.18
CA GLU A 528 22.76 39.07 16.60
C GLU A 528 24.24 38.94 16.91
N THR A 529 24.77 40.07 17.35
CA THR A 529 26.08 40.34 17.91
C THR A 529 26.62 39.19 18.76
N THR A 530 27.81 38.74 18.38
CA THR A 530 28.68 37.83 19.13
C THR A 530 29.02 38.42 20.51
N ASN A 531 28.33 37.96 21.55
CA ASN A 531 28.91 37.98 22.89
C ASN A 531 29.82 36.75 23.03
N GLU A 532 31.12 37.02 23.04
CA GLU A 532 32.20 36.09 23.38
C GLU A 532 32.12 35.70 24.86
N ASN A 533 31.14 34.91 25.24
CA ASN A 533 31.30 34.06 26.42
C ASN A 533 31.92 32.75 25.93
N LYS A 534 33.13 32.49 26.43
CA LYS A 534 33.83 31.20 26.33
C LYS A 534 32.93 30.11 26.91
N ASN A 535 32.02 29.58 26.10
CA ASN A 535 31.33 28.34 26.43
C ASN A 535 32.39 27.24 26.39
N GLU A 536 32.59 26.57 27.52
CA GLU A 536 33.26 25.29 27.55
C GLU A 536 32.67 24.41 26.45
N THR A 537 33.46 24.07 25.43
CA THR A 537 33.07 23.09 24.42
C THR A 537 32.88 21.77 25.14
N ILE A 538 31.61 21.44 25.42
CA ILE A 538 31.22 20.17 26.01
C ILE A 538 31.66 19.07 25.03
N ASP A 539 32.51 18.16 25.50
CA ASP A 539 32.94 17.01 24.71
C ASP A 539 31.70 16.19 24.31
N ILE A 540 31.45 16.09 23.01
CA ILE A 540 30.28 15.37 22.50
C ILE A 540 30.32 13.90 22.90
N ARG A 541 31.49 13.33 23.22
CA ARG A 541 31.65 11.93 23.63
C ARG A 541 31.28 11.67 25.09
N ASN A 542 31.11 12.72 25.91
CA ASN A 542 30.75 12.54 27.31
C ASN A 542 29.23 12.51 27.49
N GLU A 543 28.68 11.30 27.42
CA GLU A 543 27.23 11.05 27.41
C GLU A 543 26.53 11.52 28.69
N ALA A 544 27.14 11.30 29.86
CA ALA A 544 26.60 11.72 31.15
C ALA A 544 26.56 13.25 31.32
N LEU A 545 27.61 13.95 30.89
CA LEU A 545 27.63 15.43 30.89
C LEU A 545 26.61 15.99 29.90
N LEU A 546 26.50 15.43 28.71
CA LEU A 546 25.51 15.85 27.72
C LEU A 546 24.08 15.61 28.22
N ARG A 547 23.80 14.45 28.83
CA ARG A 547 22.48 14.20 29.44
C ARG A 547 22.11 15.30 30.42
N LYS A 548 23.03 15.65 31.33
CA LYS A 548 22.83 16.73 32.29
C LYS A 548 22.67 18.11 31.64
N HIS A 549 23.41 18.39 30.57
CA HIS A 549 23.26 19.67 29.84
C HIS A 549 21.90 19.80 29.14
N TYR A 550 21.39 18.72 28.57
CA TYR A 550 20.15 18.72 27.81
C TYR A 550 18.88 18.48 28.65
N GLU A 551 19.00 18.04 29.90
CA GLU A 551 17.85 17.81 30.80
C GLU A 551 17.04 19.09 31.05
N LYS A 552 17.66 20.26 30.88
CA LYS A 552 16.99 21.57 30.96
C LYS A 552 15.84 21.76 29.95
N TYR A 553 15.84 20.99 28.86
CA TYR A 553 14.77 21.03 27.83
C TYR A 553 13.62 20.07 28.15
N GLY A 554 13.84 19.06 29.00
CA GLY A 554 12.86 18.08 29.43
C GLY A 554 13.42 16.66 29.56
N ASP A 555 12.53 15.71 29.83
CA ASP A 555 12.91 14.33 30.13
C ASP A 555 13.59 13.64 28.94
N ILE A 556 14.77 13.09 29.22
CA ILE A 556 15.58 12.32 28.27
C ILE A 556 15.38 10.84 28.53
N LEU A 557 15.05 10.08 27.50
CA LEU A 557 15.07 8.63 27.56
C LEU A 557 16.52 8.14 27.64
N GLN A 558 17.32 8.48 26.62
CA GLN A 558 18.71 8.07 26.54
C GLN A 558 19.59 9.03 25.73
N VAL A 559 20.83 9.16 26.17
CA VAL A 559 21.95 9.76 25.42
C VAL A 559 22.94 8.65 25.11
N TRP A 560 23.50 8.62 23.89
CA TRP A 560 24.66 7.78 23.57
C TRP A 560 25.50 8.31 22.42
N TYR A 561 26.80 8.00 22.42
CA TYR A 561 27.75 8.32 21.38
C TYR A 561 27.82 7.19 20.35
N ASP A 562 27.43 7.51 19.11
CA ASP A 562 27.45 6.58 18.00
C ASP A 562 28.78 6.67 17.24
N LYS A 563 29.74 5.84 17.68
CA LYS A 563 31.07 5.70 17.07
C LYS A 563 31.04 5.45 15.56
N ARG A 564 29.96 4.87 15.01
CA ARG A 564 29.85 4.55 13.58
C ARG A 564 29.69 5.79 12.72
N PHE A 565 29.08 6.84 13.29
CA PHE A 565 28.80 8.10 12.61
C PHE A 565 29.58 9.29 13.18
N ASP A 566 30.26 9.10 14.32
CA ASP A 566 30.95 10.14 15.08
C ASP A 566 29.99 11.27 15.48
N VAL A 567 28.86 10.88 16.08
CA VAL A 567 27.81 11.79 16.54
C VAL A 567 27.27 11.32 17.89
N THR A 568 26.71 12.24 18.66
CA THR A 568 25.96 11.89 19.88
C THR A 568 24.47 12.07 19.66
N ARG A 569 23.70 11.13 20.19
CA ARG A 569 22.25 11.05 19.98
C ARG A 569 21.56 11.24 21.31
N ILE A 570 20.50 12.04 21.32
CA ILE A 570 19.66 12.26 22.49
C ILE A 570 18.21 11.97 22.11
N ILE A 571 17.60 10.97 22.74
CA ILE A 571 16.17 10.71 22.58
C ILE A 571 15.43 11.39 23.74
N PHE A 572 14.60 12.39 23.42
CA PHE A 572 13.65 12.95 24.37
C PHE A 572 12.38 12.10 24.46
N ILE A 573 11.78 12.07 25.64
CA ILE A 573 10.45 11.46 25.83
C ILE A 573 9.37 12.31 25.15
N ASN A 574 9.51 13.63 25.24
CA ASN A 574 8.55 14.58 24.68
C ASN A 574 9.10 15.25 23.42
N LYS A 575 8.28 15.28 22.37
CA LYS A 575 8.58 15.97 21.11
C LYS A 575 9.01 17.42 21.32
N LYS A 576 8.25 18.18 22.13
CA LYS A 576 8.51 19.59 22.43
C LYS A 576 9.95 19.83 22.88
N SER A 577 10.42 19.03 23.84
CA SER A 577 11.78 19.12 24.37
C SER A 577 12.85 18.93 23.29
N ALA A 578 12.62 18.01 22.34
CA ALA A 578 13.52 17.81 21.21
C ALA A 578 13.54 19.03 20.26
N PHE A 579 12.39 19.63 19.97
CA PHE A 579 12.30 20.85 19.15
C PHE A 579 12.92 22.06 19.83
N ASP A 580 12.66 22.25 21.13
CA ASP A 580 13.24 23.33 21.92
C ASP A 580 14.77 23.19 21.98
N ALA A 581 15.30 21.97 22.16
CA ALA A 581 16.73 21.72 22.12
C ALA A 581 17.34 22.00 20.73
N ALA A 582 16.69 21.55 19.65
CA ALA A 582 17.15 21.79 18.27
C ALA A 582 17.15 23.28 17.88
N LYS A 583 16.20 24.06 18.43
CA LYS A 583 16.09 25.49 18.17
C LYS A 583 17.19 26.28 18.88
N ASN A 584 17.46 25.94 20.14
CA ASN A 584 18.31 26.72 21.04
C ASN A 584 19.80 26.32 21.01
N GLU A 585 20.14 25.11 20.58
CA GLU A 585 21.53 24.65 20.49
C GLU A 585 22.07 24.80 19.05
N LYS A 586 23.38 25.07 18.91
CA LYS A 586 24.00 25.37 17.60
C LYS A 586 24.42 24.12 16.82
N ASN A 587 24.94 23.11 17.54
CA ASN A 587 25.53 21.90 16.95
C ASN A 587 24.54 20.73 16.92
N THR A 588 23.25 21.03 16.89
CA THR A 588 22.20 20.01 16.95
C THR A 588 21.20 20.15 15.83
N PHE A 589 20.63 19.03 15.42
CA PHE A 589 19.54 19.02 14.47
C PHE A 589 18.62 17.82 14.68
N LEU A 590 17.35 18.00 14.32
CA LEU A 590 16.41 16.91 14.17
C LEU A 590 16.47 16.41 12.72
N PRO A 591 16.57 15.09 12.49
CA PRO A 591 16.45 14.54 11.16
C PRO A 591 15.13 15.00 10.52
N PRO A 592 15.14 15.40 9.22
CA PRO A 592 13.90 15.71 8.53
C PRO A 592 12.96 14.51 8.60
N LEU A 593 11.68 14.80 8.77
CA LEU A 593 10.65 13.77 8.76
C LEU A 593 10.64 13.05 7.38
N GLY A 594 10.26 11.77 7.33
CA GLY A 594 10.19 11.02 6.06
C GLY A 594 11.53 10.54 5.48
N THR A 595 12.62 10.66 6.23
CA THR A 595 13.96 10.22 5.84
C THR A 595 14.26 8.75 6.16
N MET A 596 13.35 8.06 6.85
CA MET A 596 13.57 6.67 7.27
C MET A 596 13.19 5.66 6.19
N ALA A 597 13.93 4.57 6.08
CA ALA A 597 13.60 3.39 5.29
C ALA A 597 13.76 2.11 6.12
N PHE A 598 12.83 1.18 5.97
CA PHE A 598 12.79 -0.09 6.69
C PHE A 598 13.19 -1.22 5.76
N ILE A 599 14.32 -1.87 6.03
CA ILE A 599 14.78 -3.07 5.33
C ILE A 599 14.38 -4.28 6.16
N ARG A 600 13.52 -5.15 5.61
CA ARG A 600 13.02 -6.36 6.25
C ARG A 600 13.58 -7.61 5.59
N ASN A 601 13.50 -8.72 6.31
CA ASN A 601 13.94 -10.05 5.88
C ASN A 601 15.46 -10.15 5.67
N LEU A 602 16.25 -9.33 6.37
CA LEU A 602 17.71 -9.44 6.33
C LEU A 602 18.16 -10.69 7.11
N PRO A 603 19.18 -11.42 6.65
CA PRO A 603 19.76 -12.54 7.41
C PRO A 603 20.28 -12.09 8.79
N LEU A 604 20.20 -12.96 9.80
CA LEU A 604 20.81 -12.70 11.13
C LEU A 604 22.33 -12.49 11.05
N SER A 605 23.00 -13.02 10.03
CA SER A 605 24.44 -12.82 9.81
C SER A 605 24.80 -11.48 9.15
N THR A 606 23.86 -10.54 9.01
CA THR A 606 24.10 -9.24 8.36
C THR A 606 24.87 -8.32 9.30
N THR A 607 26.08 -7.91 8.92
CA THR A 607 26.93 -7.03 9.73
C THR A 607 26.57 -5.55 9.54
N ASP A 608 27.11 -4.67 10.38
CA ASP A 608 27.01 -3.23 10.20
C ASP A 608 27.65 -2.78 8.88
N SER A 609 28.80 -3.39 8.50
CA SER A 609 29.45 -3.17 7.21
C SER A 609 28.55 -3.58 6.04
N ASP A 610 27.82 -4.69 6.15
CA ASP A 610 26.88 -5.12 5.11
C ASP A 610 25.76 -4.07 4.93
N ILE A 611 25.30 -3.43 6.01
CA ILE A 611 24.29 -2.36 5.94
C ILE A 611 24.88 -1.11 5.27
N PHE A 612 26.10 -0.70 5.63
CA PHE A 612 26.77 0.42 4.97
C PHE A 612 26.94 0.19 3.46
N GLU A 613 27.43 -0.98 3.04
CA GLU A 613 27.58 -1.32 1.63
C GLU A 613 26.23 -1.35 0.91
N LEU A 614 25.19 -1.88 1.57
CA LEU A 614 23.85 -2.00 0.99
C LEU A 614 23.15 -0.64 0.81
N THR A 615 23.43 0.33 1.67
CA THR A 615 22.64 1.58 1.78
C THR A 615 23.36 2.83 1.27
N SER A 616 24.69 2.90 1.40
CA SER A 616 25.49 4.06 0.98
C SER A 616 25.34 4.47 -0.50
N PRO A 617 25.06 3.58 -1.47
CA PRO A 617 24.86 4.01 -2.86
C PRO A 617 23.62 4.87 -3.10
N TYR A 618 22.70 4.95 -2.13
CA TYR A 618 21.39 5.58 -2.30
C TYR A 618 21.25 6.94 -1.62
N GLY A 619 22.23 7.34 -0.80
CA GLY A 619 22.21 8.63 -0.12
C GLY A 619 23.10 8.72 1.10
N LYS A 620 23.16 9.92 1.68
CA LYS A 620 23.88 10.19 2.93
C LYS A 620 23.09 9.62 4.11
N MET A 621 23.58 8.50 4.65
CA MET A 621 22.99 7.86 5.82
C MET A 621 23.35 8.63 7.10
N LEU A 622 22.34 8.96 7.90
CA LEU A 622 22.46 9.63 9.20
C LEU A 622 22.45 8.65 10.38
N ASN A 623 21.76 7.50 10.24
CA ASN A 623 21.66 6.48 11.28
C ASN A 623 21.22 5.13 10.65
N PHE A 624 21.52 4.03 11.33
CA PHE A 624 20.68 2.84 11.24
C PHE A 624 20.60 2.10 12.58
N VAL A 625 19.42 1.51 12.82
CA VAL A 625 19.10 0.79 14.05
C VAL A 625 18.50 -0.58 13.71
N TYR A 626 18.99 -1.61 14.39
CA TYR A 626 18.37 -2.94 14.36
C TYR A 626 17.17 -2.95 15.29
N ARG A 627 16.04 -3.52 14.84
CA ARG A 627 14.92 -3.78 15.75
C ARG A 627 15.27 -4.89 16.73
N ASP A 628 14.62 -4.84 17.89
CA ASP A 628 14.63 -5.95 18.85
C ASP A 628 14.33 -7.28 18.15
N ILE A 629 15.17 -8.28 18.42
CA ILE A 629 15.03 -9.62 17.85
C ILE A 629 14.38 -10.50 18.94
N GLU A 630 13.15 -10.92 18.69
CA GLU A 630 12.49 -11.91 19.56
C GLU A 630 13.03 -13.32 19.25
N GLU A 631 12.91 -14.26 20.20
CA GLU A 631 13.50 -15.61 20.09
C GLU A 631 13.15 -16.30 18.75
N TYR A 632 11.89 -16.16 18.34
CA TYR A 632 11.34 -16.76 17.13
C TYR A 632 11.77 -16.06 15.83
N MET A 633 12.26 -14.82 15.89
CA MET A 633 12.66 -14.09 14.69
C MET A 633 13.89 -14.75 14.04
N ARG A 634 13.80 -14.95 12.73
CA ARG A 634 14.88 -15.54 11.90
C ARG A 634 15.57 -14.55 10.98
N THR A 635 15.03 -13.36 10.91
CA THR A 635 15.52 -12.26 10.08
C THR A 635 15.52 -11.01 10.91
N ILE A 636 16.44 -10.11 10.59
CA ILE A 636 16.48 -8.80 11.22
C ILE A 636 15.72 -7.78 10.38
N ILE A 637 15.25 -6.74 11.07
CA ILE A 637 14.70 -5.55 10.46
C ILE A 637 15.64 -4.41 10.81
N VAL A 638 16.05 -3.66 9.80
CA VAL A 638 16.93 -2.50 9.94
C VAL A 638 16.17 -1.26 9.53
N GLU A 639 16.19 -0.25 10.39
CA GLU A 639 15.67 1.08 10.11
C GLU A 639 16.86 1.96 9.74
N VAL A 640 16.86 2.52 8.54
CA VAL A 640 17.93 3.33 7.98
C VAL A 640 17.40 4.75 7.84
N MET A 641 18.12 5.74 8.34
CA MET A 641 17.77 7.15 8.27
C MET A 641 18.70 7.85 7.28
N PHE A 642 18.14 8.54 6.30
CA PHE A 642 18.87 9.31 5.30
C PHE A 642 18.82 10.82 5.58
N SER A 643 19.54 11.62 4.80
CA SER A 643 19.51 13.08 4.92
C SER A 643 18.29 13.69 4.24
N SER A 644 17.68 13.00 3.27
CA SER A 644 16.50 13.44 2.54
C SER A 644 15.48 12.32 2.30
N HIS A 645 14.25 12.70 1.96
CA HIS A 645 13.19 11.75 1.63
C HIS A 645 13.48 11.00 0.32
N GLU A 646 14.04 11.71 -0.65
CA GLU A 646 14.39 11.21 -1.99
C GLU A 646 15.39 10.06 -1.91
N GLU A 647 16.38 10.16 -1.02
CA GLU A 647 17.37 9.11 -0.76
C GLU A 647 16.73 7.83 -0.18
N ALA A 648 15.80 7.98 0.77
CA ALA A 648 15.05 6.85 1.32
C ALA A 648 14.19 6.15 0.24
N VAL A 649 13.58 6.93 -0.66
CA VAL A 649 12.83 6.42 -1.82
C VAL A 649 13.75 5.78 -2.86
N ALA A 650 14.96 6.33 -3.07
CA ALA A 650 15.98 5.76 -3.94
C ALA A 650 16.41 4.38 -3.45
N LEU A 651 16.64 4.21 -2.14
CA LEU A 651 16.93 2.91 -1.53
C LEU A 651 15.80 1.91 -1.81
N LYS A 652 14.54 2.30 -1.52
CA LYS A 652 13.38 1.45 -1.80
C LYS A 652 13.35 1.02 -3.27
N THR A 653 13.53 1.96 -4.19
CA THR A 653 13.49 1.71 -5.63
C THR A 653 14.63 0.80 -6.08
N GLY A 654 15.81 0.95 -5.48
CA GLY A 654 17.02 0.22 -5.87
C GLY A 654 17.12 -1.21 -5.35
N ILE A 655 16.63 -1.48 -4.13
CA ILE A 655 16.84 -2.80 -3.48
C ILE A 655 15.58 -3.52 -3.02
N HIS A 656 14.37 -2.95 -3.16
CA HIS A 656 13.14 -3.67 -2.83
C HIS A 656 13.00 -4.94 -3.71
N HIS A 657 12.81 -6.09 -3.06
CA HIS A 657 12.83 -7.42 -3.67
C HIS A 657 14.18 -7.89 -4.24
N LYS A 658 15.30 -7.23 -3.90
CA LYS A 658 16.63 -7.76 -4.21
C LYS A 658 16.89 -9.02 -3.36
N LYS A 659 17.61 -9.99 -3.93
CA LYS A 659 18.03 -11.19 -3.20
C LYS A 659 19.38 -10.92 -2.54
N ILE A 660 19.45 -11.08 -1.22
CA ILE A 660 20.68 -11.00 -0.42
C ILE A 660 20.89 -12.36 0.23
N LYS A 661 21.97 -13.05 -0.13
CA LYS A 661 22.21 -14.45 0.22
C LYS A 661 21.01 -15.31 -0.22
N THR A 662 20.31 -15.94 0.73
CA THR A 662 19.11 -16.77 0.49
C THR A 662 17.80 -15.99 0.65
N SER A 663 17.84 -14.77 1.19
CA SER A 663 16.64 -13.99 1.52
C SER A 663 16.29 -12.97 0.44
N VAL A 664 15.00 -12.79 0.20
CA VAL A 664 14.49 -11.66 -0.59
C VAL A 664 14.09 -10.56 0.38
N ILE A 665 14.79 -9.43 0.30
CA ILE A 665 14.55 -8.31 1.21
C ILE A 665 13.37 -7.47 0.76
N GLU A 666 12.68 -6.88 1.73
CA GLU A 666 11.59 -5.94 1.49
C GLU A 666 11.97 -4.57 2.06
N VAL A 667 12.03 -3.56 1.20
CA VAL A 667 12.32 -2.18 1.63
C VAL A 667 11.08 -1.32 1.56
N ASN A 668 10.85 -0.53 2.60
CA ASN A 668 9.79 0.48 2.62
C ASN A 668 10.39 1.81 3.08
N ALA A 669 10.31 2.84 2.25
CA ALA A 669 10.60 4.21 2.67
C ALA A 669 9.40 4.75 3.45
N SER A 670 9.67 5.46 4.54
CA SER A 670 8.73 6.31 5.25
C SER A 670 8.48 7.52 4.35
N SER A 671 7.27 7.69 3.87
CA SER A 671 6.85 8.91 3.17
C SER A 671 5.85 9.61 4.07
N LEU A 672 6.17 10.82 4.52
CA LEU A 672 5.22 11.67 5.24
C LEU A 672 3.95 11.94 4.43
N ALA A 673 4.10 12.00 3.10
CA ALA A 673 3.00 12.26 2.20
C ALA A 673 2.13 11.02 1.89
N GLU A 674 2.62 9.80 2.16
CA GLU A 674 2.02 8.58 1.57
C GLU A 674 2.07 7.36 2.49
N ILE A 675 1.34 7.40 3.61
CA ILE A 675 1.06 6.15 4.35
C ILE A 675 -0.08 5.44 3.61
N GLU A 676 0.22 4.29 2.99
CA GLU A 676 -0.81 3.41 2.42
C GLU A 676 -1.86 3.15 3.51
N THR A 677 -3.14 3.43 3.20
CA THR A 677 -4.20 3.43 4.21
C THR A 677 -4.18 2.13 5.00
N PRO A 678 -3.94 2.19 6.32
CA PRO A 678 -3.70 1.00 7.10
C PRO A 678 -4.96 0.12 7.14
N ILE A 679 -4.76 -1.20 7.27
CA ILE A 679 -5.80 -2.20 7.01
C ILE A 679 -7.10 -1.93 7.78
N TRP A 680 -6.97 -1.43 9.01
CA TRP A 680 -8.10 -1.15 9.87
C TRP A 680 -9.00 -0.01 9.38
N LYS A 681 -8.48 0.99 8.68
CA LYS A 681 -9.32 2.06 8.11
C LYS A 681 -10.30 1.53 7.07
N MET A 682 -9.86 0.54 6.30
CA MET A 682 -10.74 -0.16 5.36
C MET A 682 -11.74 -1.08 6.05
N GLN A 683 -11.46 -1.53 7.27
CA GLN A 683 -12.43 -2.23 8.12
C GLN A 683 -13.45 -1.24 8.69
N GLN A 684 -13.01 -0.06 9.14
CA GLN A 684 -13.87 1.03 9.61
C GLN A 684 -14.84 1.50 8.53
N ARG A 685 -14.42 1.57 7.26
CA ARG A 685 -15.35 1.83 6.13
C ARG A 685 -16.58 0.92 6.17
N LYS A 686 -16.43 -0.34 6.57
CA LYS A 686 -17.55 -1.30 6.65
C LYS A 686 -18.51 -1.03 7.81
N GLN A 687 -18.17 -0.10 8.69
CA GLN A 687 -19.01 0.39 9.78
C GLN A 687 -19.82 1.62 9.36
N TRP A 688 -19.47 2.26 8.23
CA TRP A 688 -20.24 3.35 7.65
C TRP A 688 -21.34 2.79 6.75
N ILE A 689 -22.58 3.20 7.01
CA ILE A 689 -23.70 3.02 6.10
C ILE A 689 -23.98 4.34 5.39
N VAL A 690 -24.47 4.24 4.16
CA VAL A 690 -24.96 5.33 3.34
C VAL A 690 -26.45 5.12 3.17
N CYS A 691 -27.22 6.15 3.48
CA CYS A 691 -28.66 6.21 3.27
C CYS A 691 -28.94 7.34 2.28
N GLU A 692 -29.29 6.99 1.05
CA GLU A 692 -29.79 7.94 0.04
C GLU A 692 -31.32 7.84 0.04
N THR A 693 -32.00 8.79 0.69
CA THR A 693 -33.44 8.69 0.97
C THR A 693 -34.07 10.07 1.17
N ASP A 694 -35.36 10.18 0.89
CA ASP A 694 -36.23 11.34 1.14
C ASP A 694 -36.78 11.36 2.57
N MET A 695 -36.51 10.30 3.33
CA MET A 695 -36.91 10.16 4.72
C MET A 695 -36.20 11.20 5.59
N LYS A 696 -36.94 11.77 6.55
CA LYS A 696 -36.38 12.72 7.52
C LYS A 696 -35.24 12.08 8.30
N ILE A 697 -34.15 12.83 8.47
CA ILE A 697 -32.94 12.34 9.14
C ILE A 697 -33.24 11.86 10.57
N GLU A 698 -34.19 12.50 11.25
CA GLU A 698 -34.59 12.13 12.61
C GLU A 698 -35.13 10.71 12.67
N GLU A 699 -35.99 10.34 11.71
CA GLU A 699 -36.58 9.01 11.67
C GLU A 699 -35.51 7.95 11.36
N ILE A 700 -34.51 8.26 10.54
CA ILE A 700 -33.42 7.33 10.20
C ILE A 700 -32.54 7.09 11.43
N ILE A 701 -32.18 8.17 12.12
CA ILE A 701 -31.38 8.11 13.34
C ILE A 701 -32.11 7.31 14.42
N ASP A 702 -33.41 7.55 14.64
CA ASP A 702 -34.21 6.79 15.59
C ASP A 702 -34.21 5.28 15.27
N GLN A 703 -34.32 4.90 13.99
CA GLN A 703 -34.23 3.50 13.58
C GLN A 703 -32.84 2.90 13.81
N CYS A 704 -31.78 3.70 13.64
CA CYS A 704 -30.40 3.28 13.83
C CYS A 704 -30.05 3.13 15.32
N GLU A 705 -30.41 4.09 16.16
CA GLU A 705 -30.13 4.07 17.59
C GLU A 705 -30.88 2.96 18.33
N ALA A 706 -32.04 2.54 17.82
CA ALA A 706 -32.75 1.36 18.32
C ALA A 706 -31.97 0.04 18.14
N ILE A 707 -30.83 0.05 17.44
CA ILE A 707 -29.95 -1.11 17.25
C ILE A 707 -28.70 -0.95 18.10
N SER A 708 -28.01 0.18 17.97
CA SER A 708 -26.72 0.44 18.59
C SER A 708 -26.45 1.95 18.61
N PRO A 709 -25.70 2.46 19.60
CA PRO A 709 -25.31 3.87 19.62
C PRO A 709 -24.65 4.31 18.32
N ILE A 710 -25.15 5.38 17.74
CA ILE A 710 -24.52 6.03 16.58
C ILE A 710 -23.28 6.78 17.07
N ILE A 711 -22.15 6.54 16.41
CA ILE A 711 -20.91 7.21 16.77
C ILE A 711 -20.81 8.57 16.08
N LYS A 712 -21.19 8.62 14.81
CA LYS A 712 -21.08 9.84 14.00
C LYS A 712 -22.09 9.81 12.87
N VAL A 713 -22.68 10.97 12.56
CA VAL A 713 -23.44 11.20 11.34
C VAL A 713 -22.74 12.27 10.52
N LYS A 714 -22.71 12.11 9.20
CA LYS A 714 -22.31 13.15 8.27
C LYS A 714 -23.39 13.27 7.20
N ILE A 715 -23.78 14.49 6.88
CA ILE A 715 -24.76 14.78 5.84
C ILE A 715 -23.99 15.48 4.74
N ASP A 716 -24.19 15.02 3.51
CA ASP A 716 -23.68 15.72 2.33
C ASP A 716 -24.82 16.51 1.68
N ASP A 717 -24.76 17.83 1.84
CA ASP A 717 -25.75 18.78 1.31
C ASP A 717 -25.34 19.33 -0.08
N GLN A 718 -24.25 18.83 -0.69
CA GLN A 718 -23.66 19.44 -1.90
C GLN A 718 -24.28 19.01 -3.24
N GLN A 719 -25.39 18.26 -3.26
CA GLN A 719 -26.08 17.96 -4.52
C GLN A 719 -27.14 19.03 -4.82
N GLU A 720 -26.72 20.14 -5.43
CA GLU A 720 -27.61 21.25 -5.84
C GLU A 720 -28.75 20.83 -6.80
N ASP A 721 -28.64 19.65 -7.44
CA ASP A 721 -29.58 19.16 -8.45
C ASP A 721 -30.41 17.92 -8.04
N SER A 722 -30.31 17.43 -6.78
CA SER A 722 -31.11 16.28 -6.33
C SER A 722 -31.78 16.51 -4.99
N ASP A 723 -33.08 16.22 -4.91
CA ASP A 723 -33.89 16.25 -3.67
C ASP A 723 -33.46 15.20 -2.61
N LEU A 724 -32.38 14.45 -2.85
CA LEU A 724 -31.91 13.37 -1.97
C LEU A 724 -30.57 13.77 -1.33
N SER A 725 -30.55 13.85 0.01
CA SER A 725 -29.30 14.01 0.77
C SER A 725 -28.67 12.65 1.03
N ASN A 726 -27.34 12.57 0.89
CA ASN A 726 -26.58 11.40 1.34
C ASN A 726 -26.31 11.49 2.83
N ILE A 727 -26.89 10.55 3.60
CA ILE A 727 -26.69 10.49 5.05
C ILE A 727 -25.73 9.33 5.36
N PHE A 728 -24.56 9.67 5.89
CA PHE A 728 -23.53 8.73 6.31
C PHE A 728 -23.64 8.50 7.82
N ILE A 729 -23.80 7.25 8.24
CA ILE A 729 -23.94 6.88 9.66
C ILE A 729 -22.87 5.87 10.04
N LEU A 730 -22.09 6.17 11.08
CA LEU A 730 -21.05 5.32 11.62
C LEU A 730 -21.52 4.55 12.86
N PHE A 731 -21.32 3.23 12.82
CA PHE A 731 -21.56 2.32 13.95
C PHE A 731 -20.25 1.86 14.62
N SER A 732 -20.37 1.36 15.85
CA SER A 732 -19.23 0.82 16.61
C SER A 732 -18.59 -0.42 16.00
N ASN A 733 -19.37 -1.19 15.22
CA ASN A 733 -18.90 -2.39 14.57
C ASN A 733 -19.70 -2.68 13.28
N THR A 734 -19.16 -3.57 12.45
CA THR A 734 -19.74 -3.92 11.14
C THR A 734 -21.04 -4.73 11.24
N ILE A 735 -21.24 -5.44 12.36
CA ILE A 735 -22.45 -6.25 12.58
C ILE A 735 -23.63 -5.31 12.76
N ASP A 736 -23.50 -4.29 13.61
CA ASP A 736 -24.53 -3.29 13.88
C ASP A 736 -24.88 -2.52 12.61
N ALA A 737 -23.87 -2.09 11.83
CA ALA A 737 -24.08 -1.47 10.52
C ALA A 737 -24.91 -2.39 9.58
N THR A 738 -24.61 -3.69 9.57
CA THR A 738 -25.34 -4.66 8.73
C THR A 738 -26.78 -4.87 9.22
N ILE A 739 -27.00 -4.90 10.54
CA ILE A 739 -28.34 -5.00 11.13
C ILE A 739 -29.14 -3.72 10.82
N ALA A 740 -28.51 -2.54 10.92
CA ALA A 740 -29.10 -1.25 10.57
C ALA A 740 -29.57 -1.21 9.12
N ILE A 741 -28.72 -1.61 8.18
CA ILE A 741 -29.11 -1.70 6.77
C ILE A 741 -30.37 -2.56 6.60
N ARG A 742 -30.45 -3.72 7.25
CA ARG A 742 -31.63 -4.61 7.14
C ARG A 742 -32.87 -3.99 7.77
N ARG A 743 -32.74 -3.39 8.95
CA ARG A 743 -33.86 -2.78 9.67
C ARG A 743 -34.44 -1.61 8.89
N ILE A 744 -33.60 -0.68 8.42
CA ILE A 744 -34.07 0.49 7.67
C ILE A 744 -34.68 0.04 6.34
N LYS A 745 -34.09 -0.95 5.64
CA LYS A 745 -34.70 -1.52 4.43
C LYS A 745 -36.09 -2.10 4.67
N ASN A 746 -36.30 -2.79 5.79
CA ASN A 746 -37.61 -3.31 6.16
C ASN A 746 -38.58 -2.16 6.48
N TYR A 747 -38.13 -1.18 7.26
CA TYR A 747 -38.94 0.00 7.61
C TYR A 747 -39.41 0.76 6.36
N LEU A 748 -38.50 1.04 5.42
CA LEU A 748 -38.84 1.72 4.17
C LEU A 748 -39.79 0.89 3.29
N LYS A 749 -39.64 -0.44 3.30
CA LYS A 749 -40.55 -1.36 2.61
C LYS A 749 -41.95 -1.31 3.20
N ASP A 750 -42.08 -1.28 4.51
CA ASP A 750 -43.38 -1.22 5.20
C ASP A 750 -44.08 0.12 4.97
N LYS A 751 -43.31 1.19 4.74
CA LYS A 751 -43.81 2.55 4.45
C LYS A 751 -44.03 2.84 2.95
N ASN A 752 -43.79 1.87 2.07
CA ASN A 752 -43.92 2.01 0.60
C ASN A 752 -43.04 3.11 -0.02
N PHE A 753 -41.84 3.38 0.53
CA PHE A 753 -40.87 4.26 -0.14
C PHE A 753 -40.30 3.58 -1.40
N HIS A 754 -40.08 4.36 -2.46
CA HIS A 754 -39.64 3.84 -3.76
C HIS A 754 -38.13 3.52 -3.84
N ASN A 755 -37.33 3.95 -2.84
CA ASN A 755 -35.85 3.93 -2.88
C ASN A 755 -35.17 2.94 -1.91
N ASN A 756 -35.81 1.82 -1.57
CA ASN A 756 -35.33 0.89 -0.54
C ASN A 756 -33.98 0.21 -0.86
N ASN A 757 -33.51 0.30 -2.11
CA ASN A 757 -32.25 -0.31 -2.55
C ASN A 757 -31.02 0.55 -2.25
N ASN A 758 -31.18 1.83 -1.93
CA ASN A 758 -30.06 2.78 -1.83
C ASN A 758 -29.34 2.76 -0.48
N ILE A 759 -29.82 1.96 0.49
CA ILE A 759 -29.11 1.78 1.76
C ILE A 759 -28.02 0.72 1.61
N ARG A 760 -26.77 1.11 1.84
CA ARG A 760 -25.58 0.26 1.61
C ARG A 760 -24.42 0.61 2.52
N ILE A 761 -23.37 -0.20 2.48
CA ILE A 761 -22.08 0.14 3.12
C ILE A 761 -21.38 1.18 2.23
N ALA A 762 -20.74 2.17 2.84
CA ALA A 762 -19.97 3.20 2.13
C ALA A 762 -18.92 2.58 1.21
N THR A 763 -18.86 3.03 -0.04
CA THR A 763 -17.84 2.67 -1.03
C THR A 763 -16.49 3.28 -0.65
N VAL A 764 -15.42 2.85 -1.33
CA VAL A 764 -14.10 3.46 -1.15
C VAL A 764 -14.11 4.93 -1.58
N SER A 765 -14.82 5.27 -2.66
CA SER A 765 -14.93 6.64 -3.15
C SER A 765 -15.60 7.54 -2.13
N GLU A 766 -16.79 7.17 -1.65
CA GLU A 766 -17.50 7.95 -0.63
C GLU A 766 -16.69 8.05 0.66
N PHE A 767 -16.06 6.96 1.10
CA PHE A 767 -15.24 6.99 2.31
C PHE A 767 -14.08 7.98 2.22
N VAL A 768 -13.48 8.13 1.04
CA VAL A 768 -12.36 9.05 0.83
C VAL A 768 -12.83 10.46 0.51
N ASN A 769 -13.76 10.63 -0.42
CA ASN A 769 -14.14 11.93 -0.96
C ASN A 769 -15.24 12.62 -0.15
N GLU A 770 -16.16 11.84 0.43
CA GLU A 770 -17.36 12.40 1.09
C GLU A 770 -17.25 12.29 2.60
N ILE A 771 -16.79 11.17 3.16
CA ILE A 771 -16.67 11.00 4.61
C ILE A 771 -15.42 11.70 5.15
N TYR A 772 -14.26 11.48 4.51
CA TYR A 772 -12.95 11.94 4.99
C TYR A 772 -12.05 12.61 3.91
N PRO A 773 -12.54 13.60 3.16
CA PRO A 773 -11.76 14.28 2.10
C PRO A 773 -10.50 14.97 2.62
N GLU A 774 -10.54 15.44 3.87
CA GLU A 774 -9.40 16.07 4.54
C GLU A 774 -8.32 15.07 4.95
N GLN A 775 -8.65 13.77 4.99
CA GLN A 775 -7.74 12.73 5.48
C GLN A 775 -7.17 11.86 4.39
N PHE A 776 -7.86 11.72 3.25
CA PHE A 776 -7.45 10.74 2.25
C PHE A 776 -7.30 11.40 0.87
N ILE A 777 -6.45 10.77 0.06
CA ILE A 777 -6.34 11.03 -1.37
C ILE A 777 -6.51 9.69 -2.07
N LEU A 778 -7.41 9.64 -3.06
CA LEU A 778 -7.43 8.56 -4.04
C LEU A 778 -6.42 8.88 -5.12
N ARG A 779 -5.36 8.07 -5.21
CA ARG A 779 -4.36 8.18 -6.26
C ARG A 779 -4.49 7.01 -7.20
N THR A 780 -4.67 7.29 -8.49
CA THR A 780 -4.62 6.23 -9.49
C THR A 780 -3.21 5.63 -9.49
N ILE A 781 -3.11 4.33 -9.25
CA ILE A 781 -1.87 3.59 -9.38
C ILE A 781 -1.62 3.46 -10.87
N GLU A 782 -0.57 4.11 -11.37
CA GLU A 782 0.06 3.69 -12.62
C GLU A 782 0.71 2.33 -12.37
N ASN A 783 -0.09 1.27 -12.41
CA ASN A 783 0.45 -0.07 -12.41
C ASN A 783 1.22 -0.19 -13.74
N LYS A 784 2.55 -0.09 -13.70
CA LYS A 784 3.38 -0.96 -14.55
C LYS A 784 2.80 -2.34 -14.29
N ILE A 785 2.11 -2.90 -15.28
CA ILE A 785 1.62 -4.27 -15.24
C ILE A 785 2.88 -5.12 -15.13
N ILE A 786 3.36 -5.33 -13.90
CA ILE A 786 4.25 -6.43 -13.59
C ILE A 786 3.35 -7.62 -13.93
N PRO A 787 3.64 -8.36 -15.01
CA PRO A 787 2.79 -9.46 -15.42
C PRO A 787 2.61 -10.32 -14.19
N VAL A 788 1.35 -10.59 -13.84
CA VAL A 788 0.97 -11.33 -12.64
C VAL A 788 1.46 -12.76 -12.78
N SER A 789 2.77 -12.96 -12.62
CA SER A 789 3.42 -14.26 -12.54
C SER A 789 3.28 -14.85 -11.13
N ASN A 790 2.37 -14.29 -10.30
CA ASN A 790 2.03 -14.83 -8.97
C ASN A 790 1.47 -16.26 -9.02
N GLN A 791 1.22 -16.80 -10.23
CA GLN A 791 0.88 -18.20 -10.48
C GLN A 791 2.10 -19.10 -10.76
N GLN A 792 3.34 -18.59 -10.69
CA GLN A 792 4.50 -19.48 -10.79
C GLN A 792 4.57 -20.37 -9.55
N PRO A 793 4.66 -21.70 -9.72
CA PRO A 793 4.84 -22.60 -8.60
C PRO A 793 6.15 -22.31 -7.86
N MET A 794 6.11 -22.34 -6.55
CA MET A 794 7.28 -22.19 -5.69
C MET A 794 7.59 -23.51 -4.98
N ALA A 795 8.82 -23.67 -4.52
CA ALA A 795 9.22 -24.78 -3.67
C ALA A 795 9.78 -24.24 -2.34
N LEU A 796 9.48 -24.97 -1.26
CA LEU A 796 10.13 -24.83 0.04
C LEU A 796 10.97 -26.10 0.26
N VAL A 797 12.28 -25.96 0.34
CA VAL A 797 13.22 -27.08 0.50
C VAL A 797 13.73 -27.07 1.94
N ILE A 798 13.45 -28.12 2.69
CA ILE A 798 13.95 -28.33 4.04
C ILE A 798 15.16 -29.25 3.94
N CYS A 799 16.34 -28.74 4.31
CA CYS A 799 17.61 -29.45 4.21
C CYS A 799 18.57 -28.96 5.29
N PRO A 800 19.11 -29.83 6.16
CA PRO A 800 18.85 -31.28 6.22
C PRO A 800 17.43 -31.59 6.72
N LYS A 801 16.86 -32.71 6.28
CA LYS A 801 15.58 -33.23 6.74
C LYS A 801 15.74 -33.87 8.14
N PRO A 802 15.01 -33.41 9.19
CA PRO A 802 14.97 -34.11 10.47
C PRO A 802 14.35 -35.51 10.34
N LYS A 803 14.82 -36.48 11.11
CA LYS A 803 14.35 -37.88 11.05
C LYS A 803 12.87 -38.00 11.39
N GLU A 804 12.38 -37.15 12.27
CA GLU A 804 11.01 -37.13 12.75
C GLU A 804 10.06 -36.37 11.80
N LEU A 805 10.60 -35.68 10.79
CA LEU A 805 9.82 -34.93 9.81
C LEU A 805 9.32 -35.85 8.69
N ASN A 806 8.06 -36.27 8.79
CA ASN A 806 7.38 -37.09 7.78
C ASN A 806 6.21 -36.36 7.11
N GLU A 807 5.64 -36.97 6.05
CA GLU A 807 4.53 -36.38 5.31
C GLU A 807 3.28 -36.18 6.17
N GLU A 808 2.98 -37.11 7.07
CA GLU A 808 1.83 -37.05 7.97
C GLU A 808 1.90 -35.82 8.90
N PHE A 809 3.09 -35.55 9.46
CA PHE A 809 3.33 -34.37 10.29
C PHE A 809 3.03 -33.08 9.52
N ILE A 810 3.55 -32.95 8.30
CA ILE A 810 3.29 -31.78 7.45
C ILE A 810 1.81 -31.67 7.08
N HIS A 811 1.14 -32.78 6.74
CA HIS A 811 -0.29 -32.79 6.46
C HIS A 811 -1.14 -32.37 7.66
N LYS A 812 -0.81 -32.84 8.87
CA LYS A 812 -1.46 -32.43 10.12
C LYS A 812 -1.29 -30.93 10.35
N TYR A 813 -0.06 -30.42 10.20
CA TYR A 813 0.30 -29.03 10.47
C TYR A 813 -0.23 -28.03 9.42
N LEU A 814 -0.30 -28.47 8.15
CA LEU A 814 -0.74 -27.66 7.02
C LEU A 814 -2.17 -27.98 6.57
N SER A 815 -2.94 -28.81 7.30
CA SER A 815 -4.30 -29.28 6.98
C SER A 815 -5.31 -28.21 6.50
N LYS A 816 -5.10 -26.95 6.88
CA LYS A 816 -5.91 -25.80 6.43
C LYS A 816 -5.50 -25.22 5.05
N SER A 817 -4.44 -25.74 4.43
CA SER A 817 -3.84 -25.25 3.17
C SER A 817 -4.03 -26.33 2.09
N LYS A 818 -4.83 -26.07 1.06
CA LYS A 818 -5.21 -27.10 0.06
C LYS A 818 -4.37 -27.10 -1.22
N GLU A 819 -3.23 -26.40 -1.25
CA GLU A 819 -2.51 -26.09 -2.51
C GLU A 819 -1.01 -26.40 -2.47
N TYR A 820 -0.63 -27.57 -1.96
CA TYR A 820 0.76 -28.01 -1.99
C TYR A 820 0.91 -29.49 -2.40
N GLN A 821 2.09 -29.85 -2.90
CA GLN A 821 2.54 -31.23 -3.08
C GLN A 821 3.84 -31.43 -2.31
N ILE A 822 3.98 -32.58 -1.69
CA ILE A 822 5.19 -32.97 -0.97
C ILE A 822 6.01 -33.91 -1.86
N PHE A 823 7.32 -33.74 -1.83
CA PHE A 823 8.28 -34.73 -2.30
C PHE A 823 9.36 -34.86 -1.24
N THR A 824 9.72 -36.08 -0.88
CA THR A 824 10.78 -36.33 0.09
C THR A 824 11.83 -37.26 -0.50
N ASP A 825 13.09 -36.98 -0.21
CA ASP A 825 14.20 -37.91 -0.34
C ASP A 825 14.85 -38.13 1.04
N ASP A 826 15.98 -38.83 1.09
CA ASP A 826 16.67 -39.17 2.34
C ASP A 826 17.25 -37.94 3.05
N GLU A 827 17.64 -36.92 2.29
CA GLU A 827 18.34 -35.74 2.82
C GLU A 827 17.44 -34.51 2.96
N ARG A 828 16.33 -34.47 2.20
CA ARG A 828 15.54 -33.26 1.98
C ARG A 828 14.05 -33.52 1.95
N PHE A 829 13.33 -32.47 2.32
CA PHE A 829 11.88 -32.43 2.26
C PHE A 829 11.43 -31.23 1.43
N ILE A 830 10.75 -31.47 0.31
CA ILE A 830 10.39 -30.45 -0.68
C ILE A 830 8.88 -30.25 -0.70
N ILE A 831 8.42 -29.03 -0.45
CA ILE A 831 7.02 -28.65 -0.49
C ILE A 831 6.80 -27.72 -1.66
N TYR A 832 6.23 -28.23 -2.73
CA TYR A 832 5.79 -27.44 -3.86
C TYR A 832 4.48 -26.74 -3.54
N THR A 833 4.31 -25.51 -4.02
CA THR A 833 3.10 -24.70 -3.83
C THR A 833 2.67 -24.06 -5.15
N ARG A 834 1.36 -23.94 -5.41
CA ARG A 834 0.85 -23.42 -6.70
C ARG A 834 1.12 -21.94 -6.93
N SER A 835 1.41 -21.20 -5.87
CA SER A 835 1.61 -19.75 -5.92
C SER A 835 2.61 -19.31 -4.86
N LYS A 836 3.23 -18.15 -5.11
CA LYS A 836 4.08 -17.47 -4.11
C LYS A 836 3.34 -17.26 -2.79
N LYS A 837 2.07 -16.86 -2.83
CA LYS A 837 1.25 -16.64 -1.63
C LYS A 837 1.07 -17.91 -0.78
N ALA A 838 0.85 -19.06 -1.42
CA ALA A 838 0.77 -20.33 -0.71
C ALA A 838 2.12 -20.70 -0.09
N SER A 839 3.22 -20.45 -0.81
CA SER A 839 4.60 -20.60 -0.29
C SER A 839 4.84 -19.72 0.94
N ASP A 840 4.46 -18.45 0.90
CA ASP A 840 4.62 -17.50 2.02
C ASP A 840 3.87 -17.99 3.26
N PHE A 841 2.62 -18.42 3.09
CA PHE A 841 1.80 -18.93 4.17
C PHE A 841 2.39 -20.20 4.81
N ILE A 842 2.82 -21.16 3.99
CA ILE A 842 3.40 -22.42 4.49
C ILE A 842 4.75 -22.18 5.15
N TYR A 843 5.61 -21.36 4.55
CA TYR A 843 6.90 -21.00 5.14
C TYR A 843 6.72 -20.36 6.52
N ASN A 844 5.82 -19.38 6.65
CA ASN A 844 5.57 -18.70 7.92
C ASN A 844 5.04 -19.66 9.01
N LYS A 845 4.40 -20.76 8.62
CA LYS A 845 4.01 -21.82 9.56
C LYS A 845 5.18 -22.72 9.95
N LEU A 846 5.96 -23.17 8.97
CA LEU A 846 7.02 -24.14 9.20
C LEU A 846 8.26 -23.52 9.85
N MET A 847 8.49 -22.22 9.66
CA MET A 847 9.65 -21.52 10.22
C MET A 847 9.64 -21.40 11.75
N TYR A 848 8.61 -21.84 12.46
CA TYR A 848 8.61 -21.82 13.92
C TYR A 848 8.66 -23.21 14.55
N ILE A 849 8.72 -24.26 13.72
CA ILE A 849 8.78 -25.63 14.20
C ILE A 849 10.23 -25.97 14.60
N LYS A 850 10.39 -26.46 15.84
CA LYS A 850 11.63 -27.04 16.37
C LYS A 850 11.58 -28.57 16.25
N PHE A 851 12.70 -29.17 15.85
CA PHE A 851 12.98 -30.60 15.88
C PHE A 851 14.30 -30.78 16.62
N ASN A 852 14.31 -31.55 17.73
CA ASN A 852 15.48 -31.71 18.59
C ASN A 852 16.12 -30.35 18.96
N GLU A 853 15.27 -29.43 19.45
CA GLU A 853 15.60 -28.03 19.81
C GLU A 853 16.08 -27.14 18.65
N ASN A 854 16.28 -27.70 17.47
CA ASN A 854 16.74 -26.99 16.29
C ASN A 854 15.57 -26.59 15.38
N TYR A 855 15.59 -25.36 14.91
CA TYR A 855 14.64 -24.86 13.94
C TYR A 855 14.88 -25.46 12.55
N LEU A 856 13.81 -25.71 11.79
CA LEU A 856 13.93 -26.18 10.39
C LEU A 856 14.70 -25.18 9.51
N THR A 857 15.72 -25.62 8.77
CA THR A 857 16.34 -24.81 7.70
C THR A 857 15.50 -24.92 6.43
N ILE A 858 14.86 -23.83 5.99
CA ILE A 858 13.93 -23.83 4.85
C ILE A 858 14.42 -22.85 3.78
N GLU A 859 14.79 -23.35 2.61
CA GLU A 859 15.10 -22.54 1.43
C GLU A 859 13.84 -22.34 0.58
N ARG A 860 13.63 -21.12 0.07
CA ARG A 860 12.54 -20.82 -0.87
C ARG A 860 13.10 -20.52 -2.25
N CYS A 861 12.65 -21.24 -3.25
CA CYS A 861 13.06 -21.05 -4.64
C CYS A 861 11.90 -21.31 -5.60
N LYS A 862 12.07 -20.96 -6.87
CA LYS A 862 11.09 -21.37 -7.89
C LYS A 862 11.17 -22.88 -8.04
N TRP A 863 10.04 -23.54 -8.36
CA TRP A 863 10.01 -25.00 -8.42
C TRP A 863 11.07 -25.60 -9.37
N TYR A 864 11.44 -24.87 -10.43
CA TYR A 864 12.45 -25.29 -11.38
C TYR A 864 13.89 -24.98 -10.95
N GLU A 865 14.11 -24.18 -9.91
CA GLU A 865 15.44 -23.87 -9.37
C GLU A 865 15.88 -24.88 -8.30
N VAL A 866 14.99 -25.80 -7.89
CA VAL A 866 15.31 -26.86 -6.93
C VAL A 866 16.38 -27.79 -7.53
N LYS A 867 17.54 -27.88 -6.85
CA LYS A 867 18.63 -28.80 -7.23
C LYS A 867 18.12 -30.25 -7.23
N ASN A 868 18.47 -31.05 -8.23
CA ASN A 868 18.04 -32.46 -8.35
C ASN A 868 16.52 -32.64 -8.18
N ARG A 869 15.72 -31.74 -8.77
CA ARG A 869 14.26 -31.84 -8.69
C ARG A 869 13.74 -33.12 -9.39
N PRO A 870 12.59 -33.67 -8.96
CA PRO A 870 11.91 -34.72 -9.69
C PRO A 870 11.63 -34.32 -11.14
N ARG A 871 11.70 -35.25 -12.10
CA ARG A 871 11.53 -34.99 -13.54
C ARG A 871 10.09 -34.58 -13.96
N PHE A 872 9.16 -34.43 -13.01
CA PHE A 872 7.77 -34.07 -13.27
C PHE A 872 7.41 -32.67 -12.75
N HIS A 873 6.43 -32.03 -13.39
CA HIS A 873 5.92 -30.73 -12.95
C HIS A 873 4.98 -30.91 -11.74
N PRO A 874 5.22 -30.24 -10.59
CA PRO A 874 4.51 -30.50 -9.33
C PRO A 874 3.03 -30.08 -9.33
N PHE A 875 2.57 -29.35 -10.33
CA PHE A 875 1.15 -29.04 -10.51
C PHE A 875 0.68 -29.24 -11.94
N GLY A 876 1.40 -30.07 -12.71
CA GLY A 876 0.98 -30.40 -14.05
C GLY A 876 -0.35 -31.12 -13.93
N SER A 877 -1.47 -30.44 -14.24
CA SER A 877 -2.77 -31.09 -14.26
C SER A 877 -2.66 -32.28 -15.20
N PHE A 878 -2.86 -33.49 -14.69
CA PHE A 878 -3.04 -34.70 -15.49
C PHE A 878 -4.22 -34.59 -16.48
N GLN A 879 -4.99 -33.49 -16.46
CA GLN A 879 -6.24 -33.26 -17.19
C GLN A 879 -6.11 -32.68 -18.61
N SER A 880 -4.93 -32.55 -19.22
CA SER A 880 -4.87 -32.22 -20.65
C SER A 880 -3.79 -32.94 -21.44
N ARG A 881 -3.21 -34.02 -20.90
CA ARG A 881 -2.48 -34.95 -21.77
C ARG A 881 -3.51 -35.63 -22.67
N LYS A 882 -3.53 -35.18 -23.92
CA LYS A 882 -4.35 -35.75 -25.00
C LYS A 882 -4.16 -37.27 -25.00
N MET A 883 -5.21 -38.02 -25.36
CA MET A 883 -5.14 -39.49 -25.43
C MET A 883 -3.85 -39.93 -26.11
N PRO A 884 -3.03 -40.80 -25.47
CA PRO A 884 -1.84 -41.35 -26.09
C PRO A 884 -2.19 -42.12 -27.37
N ILE A 885 -1.21 -42.19 -28.25
CA ILE A 885 -1.26 -42.97 -29.48
C ILE A 885 -0.40 -44.21 -29.24
N ILE A 886 -0.96 -45.39 -29.46
CA ILE A 886 -0.30 -46.67 -29.28
C ILE A 886 -0.09 -47.28 -30.66
N VAL A 887 1.12 -47.73 -30.95
CA VAL A 887 1.43 -48.61 -32.08
C VAL A 887 1.87 -49.94 -31.49
N ASP A 888 1.09 -50.99 -31.71
CA ASP A 888 1.31 -52.30 -31.10
C ASP A 888 0.89 -53.43 -32.08
N PRO A 889 1.83 -54.27 -32.56
CA PRO A 889 3.28 -54.18 -32.38
C PRO A 889 3.93 -53.07 -33.25
N ILE A 890 5.16 -52.65 -32.91
CA ILE A 890 6.02 -51.86 -33.82
C ILE A 890 6.92 -52.79 -34.65
N PRO A 891 7.40 -52.35 -35.83
CA PRO A 891 8.31 -53.14 -36.68
C PRO A 891 9.60 -53.56 -35.93
N ASN A 892 10.15 -54.70 -36.31
CA ASN A 892 11.35 -55.25 -35.65
C ASN A 892 12.54 -54.29 -35.74
N GLY A 893 13.22 -54.08 -34.61
CA GLY A 893 14.36 -53.17 -34.50
C GLY A 893 13.99 -51.69 -34.52
N ALA A 894 12.71 -51.32 -34.41
CA ALA A 894 12.28 -49.94 -34.18
C ALA A 894 12.64 -49.50 -32.74
N ASN A 895 13.24 -48.31 -32.61
CA ASN A 895 13.54 -47.69 -31.31
C ASN A 895 12.92 -46.30 -31.16
N ALA A 896 13.03 -45.71 -29.96
CA ALA A 896 12.43 -44.42 -29.62
C ALA A 896 12.94 -43.28 -30.53
N ALA A 897 14.24 -43.24 -30.84
CA ALA A 897 14.88 -42.19 -31.62
C ALA A 897 14.45 -42.20 -33.09
N GLU A 898 14.31 -43.39 -33.68
CA GLU A 898 13.86 -43.54 -35.07
C GLU A 898 12.39 -43.12 -35.22
N LEU A 899 11.51 -43.55 -34.30
CA LEU A 899 10.10 -43.16 -34.32
C LEU A 899 9.91 -41.66 -34.05
N ARG A 900 10.77 -41.06 -33.23
CA ARG A 900 10.80 -39.62 -33.01
C ARG A 900 11.20 -38.87 -34.28
N THR A 901 12.21 -39.37 -34.99
CA THR A 901 12.64 -38.81 -36.29
C THR A 901 11.53 -38.93 -37.32
N PHE A 902 10.88 -40.09 -37.39
CA PHE A 902 9.73 -40.35 -38.26
C PHE A 902 8.56 -39.39 -38.00
N CYS A 903 8.32 -39.03 -36.73
CA CYS A 903 7.27 -38.08 -36.35
C CYS A 903 7.76 -36.63 -36.17
N SER A 904 8.95 -36.26 -36.63
CA SER A 904 9.60 -34.98 -36.29
C SER A 904 8.77 -33.73 -36.65
N ASP A 905 8.06 -33.75 -37.77
CA ASP A 905 7.20 -32.65 -38.24
C ASP A 905 5.81 -32.61 -37.58
N CYS A 906 5.49 -33.58 -36.73
CA CYS A 906 4.18 -33.65 -36.08
C CYS A 906 4.03 -32.62 -34.95
N GLY A 907 5.13 -32.11 -34.38
CA GLY A 907 5.14 -31.19 -33.24
C GLY A 907 5.72 -31.83 -31.98
N LYS A 908 5.44 -31.27 -30.80
CA LYS A 908 6.06 -31.75 -29.54
C LYS A 908 5.29 -32.94 -28.95
N PHE A 909 5.97 -34.07 -28.74
CA PHE A 909 5.48 -35.28 -28.09
C PHE A 909 6.62 -36.00 -27.34
N ASP A 910 6.23 -36.86 -26.41
CA ASP A 910 7.13 -37.79 -25.70
C ASP A 910 6.86 -39.22 -26.20
N ILE A 911 7.86 -40.11 -26.20
CA ILE A 911 7.70 -41.50 -26.65
C ILE A 911 8.27 -42.48 -25.62
N LYS A 912 7.60 -43.62 -25.43
CA LYS A 912 8.06 -44.74 -24.61
C LYS A 912 7.97 -46.02 -25.43
N ILE A 913 9.03 -46.82 -25.43
CA ILE A 913 9.02 -48.17 -26.04
C ILE A 913 9.04 -49.20 -24.92
N GLU A 914 8.17 -50.20 -25.00
CA GLU A 914 8.08 -51.32 -24.05
C GLU A 914 7.57 -52.59 -24.76
N GLY A 915 7.42 -53.70 -24.04
CA GLY A 915 6.90 -54.95 -24.59
C GLY A 915 5.51 -54.82 -25.22
N SER A 916 5.26 -55.55 -26.31
CA SER A 916 3.95 -55.63 -26.98
C SER A 916 2.92 -56.27 -26.06
N SER A 917 1.68 -55.79 -26.14
CA SER A 917 0.52 -56.42 -25.47
C SER A 917 -0.26 -57.37 -26.37
N GLN A 918 0.15 -57.51 -27.64
CA GLN A 918 -0.57 -58.29 -28.65
C GLN A 918 0.25 -59.49 -29.15
N GLU A 919 1.58 -59.37 -29.25
CA GLU A 919 2.43 -60.41 -29.83
C GLU A 919 3.67 -60.67 -28.96
N ILE A 920 3.95 -61.95 -28.66
CA ILE A 920 5.14 -62.38 -27.90
C ILE A 920 6.40 -62.12 -28.74
N GLY A 921 7.45 -61.61 -28.10
CA GLY A 921 8.74 -61.25 -28.71
C GLY A 921 8.74 -59.93 -29.49
N LYS A 922 7.66 -59.13 -29.41
CA LYS A 922 7.52 -57.84 -30.09
C LYS A 922 7.48 -56.67 -29.10
N ARG A 923 7.73 -55.46 -29.58
CA ARG A 923 7.64 -54.21 -28.80
C ARG A 923 6.43 -53.39 -29.24
N ARG A 924 6.08 -52.37 -28.45
CA ARG A 924 5.08 -51.35 -28.77
C ARG A 924 5.60 -49.95 -28.47
N ALA A 925 5.04 -48.95 -29.14
CA ALA A 925 5.31 -47.54 -28.87
C ALA A 925 4.11 -46.82 -28.26
N ILE A 926 4.34 -46.12 -27.15
CA ILE A 926 3.38 -45.24 -26.49
C ILE A 926 3.82 -43.79 -26.72
N ILE A 927 3.09 -43.10 -27.59
CA ILE A 927 3.38 -41.71 -27.98
C ILE A 927 2.41 -40.78 -27.24
N GLN A 928 2.96 -39.78 -26.56
CA GLN A 928 2.23 -38.83 -25.73
C GLN A 928 2.33 -37.40 -26.30
N PRO A 929 1.34 -36.96 -27.10
CA PRO A 929 1.36 -35.62 -27.70
C PRO A 929 1.20 -34.51 -26.65
N ARG A 930 1.97 -33.41 -26.78
CA ARG A 930 1.87 -32.22 -25.91
C ARG A 930 0.84 -31.20 -26.38
N ASN A 931 0.34 -31.30 -27.61
CA ASN A 931 -0.72 -30.44 -28.14
C ASN A 931 -1.63 -31.18 -29.15
N THR A 932 -2.76 -30.57 -29.52
CA THR A 932 -3.73 -31.18 -30.45
C THR A 932 -3.17 -31.42 -31.85
N ARG A 933 -2.31 -30.52 -32.34
CA ARG A 933 -1.66 -30.67 -33.66
C ARG A 933 -0.77 -31.90 -33.70
N ALA A 934 0.09 -32.09 -32.69
CA ALA A 934 0.91 -33.29 -32.53
C ALA A 934 0.07 -34.55 -32.41
N LYS A 935 -1.07 -34.49 -31.70
CA LYS A 935 -1.97 -35.65 -31.63
C LYS A 935 -2.50 -36.06 -33.00
N VAL A 936 -2.98 -35.10 -33.79
CA VAL A 936 -3.55 -35.40 -35.11
C VAL A 936 -2.45 -35.83 -36.08
N ASN A 937 -1.34 -35.09 -36.12
CA ASN A 937 -0.26 -35.34 -37.06
C ASN A 937 0.46 -36.67 -36.79
N CYS A 938 0.86 -36.94 -35.54
CA CYS A 938 1.48 -38.24 -35.20
C CYS A 938 0.53 -39.38 -35.56
N PHE A 939 -0.76 -39.27 -35.23
CA PHE A 939 -1.72 -40.33 -35.53
C PHE A 939 -1.90 -40.56 -37.03
N ASN A 940 -1.85 -39.50 -37.84
CA ASN A 940 -1.98 -39.61 -39.28
C ASN A 940 -0.72 -40.20 -39.90
N VAL A 941 0.46 -39.66 -39.58
CA VAL A 941 1.76 -40.16 -40.08
C VAL A 941 1.93 -41.64 -39.77
N LEU A 942 1.70 -42.04 -38.51
CA LEU A 942 1.81 -43.43 -38.08
C LEU A 942 0.80 -44.39 -38.72
N ASN A 943 -0.28 -43.90 -39.33
CA ASN A 943 -1.28 -44.75 -40.02
C ASN A 943 -1.22 -44.67 -41.56
N SER A 944 -0.51 -43.69 -42.12
CA SER A 944 -0.54 -43.41 -43.56
C SER A 944 0.80 -43.61 -44.27
N GLU A 945 1.90 -43.64 -43.52
CA GLU A 945 3.24 -43.79 -44.07
C GLU A 945 3.86 -45.14 -43.65
N PHE A 946 4.65 -45.73 -44.54
CA PHE A 946 5.39 -46.95 -44.26
C PHE A 946 6.62 -46.64 -43.41
N PHE A 947 6.80 -47.33 -42.30
CA PHE A 947 7.98 -47.24 -41.46
C PHE A 947 8.75 -48.56 -41.54
N LYS A 948 10.01 -48.50 -41.98
CA LYS A 948 10.85 -49.68 -42.27
C LYS A 948 10.17 -50.71 -43.20
N GLY A 949 9.38 -50.22 -44.18
CA GLY A 949 8.68 -51.07 -45.15
C GLY A 949 7.38 -51.70 -44.64
N GLU A 950 6.99 -51.46 -43.38
CA GLU A 950 5.75 -51.96 -42.79
C GLU A 950 4.78 -50.81 -42.50
N MET A 951 3.48 -51.08 -42.66
CA MET A 951 2.43 -50.13 -42.29
C MET A 951 2.12 -50.29 -40.80
N MET A 952 2.29 -49.21 -40.03
CA MET A 952 1.98 -49.21 -38.61
C MET A 952 0.47 -49.01 -38.36
N LYS A 953 -0.04 -49.59 -37.28
CA LYS A 953 -1.44 -49.44 -36.85
C LYS A 953 -1.51 -48.65 -35.55
N ALA A 954 -1.72 -47.34 -35.67
CA ALA A 954 -1.83 -46.45 -34.52
C ALA A 954 -3.27 -46.38 -33.99
N VAL A 955 -3.44 -46.56 -32.68
CA VAL A 955 -4.72 -46.48 -31.97
C VAL A 955 -4.66 -45.39 -30.90
N ARG A 956 -5.73 -44.59 -30.75
CA ARG A 956 -5.85 -43.61 -29.66
C ARG A 956 -6.59 -44.28 -28.52
N ILE A 957 -5.93 -44.46 -27.39
CA ILE A 957 -6.53 -45.14 -26.24
C ILE A 957 -6.50 -44.24 -25.01
N SER A 958 -7.48 -44.41 -24.12
CA SER A 958 -7.44 -43.73 -22.82
C SER A 958 -6.30 -44.33 -21.99
N ARG A 959 -5.62 -43.54 -21.15
CA ARG A 959 -4.49 -44.03 -20.34
C ARG A 959 -4.87 -45.21 -19.45
N SER A 960 -6.07 -45.19 -18.87
CA SER A 960 -6.60 -46.27 -18.04
C SER A 960 -6.98 -47.53 -18.82
N SER A 961 -7.03 -47.44 -20.16
CA SER A 961 -7.40 -48.54 -21.04
C SER A 961 -6.20 -49.10 -21.80
N ILE A 962 -4.97 -48.62 -21.57
CA ILE A 962 -3.77 -49.21 -22.17
C ILE A 962 -3.58 -50.60 -21.55
N PRO A 963 -3.68 -51.71 -22.31
CA PRO A 963 -3.43 -53.04 -21.77
C PRO A 963 -1.97 -53.14 -21.31
N PRO A 964 -1.65 -53.89 -20.24
CA PRO A 964 -0.25 -54.15 -19.88
C PRO A 964 0.47 -54.94 -20.99
N PRO A 965 1.81 -54.88 -21.08
CA PRO A 965 2.58 -55.81 -21.90
C PRO A 965 2.26 -57.27 -21.56
N LEU A 966 2.43 -58.20 -22.50
CA LEU A 966 2.40 -59.63 -22.20
C LEU A 966 3.53 -59.97 -21.21
N ASP A 967 3.29 -60.92 -20.31
CA ASP A 967 4.26 -61.29 -19.26
C ASP A 967 5.59 -61.75 -19.86
N GLU A 968 5.54 -62.42 -21.02
CA GLU A 968 6.71 -62.88 -21.78
C GLU A 968 7.49 -61.74 -22.47
N ASN A 969 6.95 -60.51 -22.48
CA ASN A 969 7.56 -59.32 -23.07
C ASN A 969 7.98 -58.28 -22.01
N ILE A 970 7.93 -58.63 -20.71
CA ILE A 970 8.41 -57.77 -19.63
C ILE A 970 9.94 -57.87 -19.59
N ASP A 971 10.61 -57.12 -20.48
CA ASP A 971 12.06 -56.89 -20.40
C ASP A 971 12.36 -55.76 -19.39
N ASP A 972 13.49 -55.87 -18.68
CA ASP A 972 14.00 -54.84 -17.75
C ASP A 972 14.47 -53.55 -18.48
N ASP A 973 14.71 -53.61 -19.79
CA ASP A 973 15.22 -52.50 -20.61
C ASP A 973 14.10 -51.66 -21.24
N VAL A 974 13.45 -50.85 -20.40
CA VAL A 974 12.47 -49.85 -20.84
C VAL A 974 13.17 -48.60 -21.36
N GLU A 975 13.09 -48.36 -22.67
CA GLU A 975 13.60 -47.13 -23.29
C GLU A 975 12.64 -45.94 -23.07
N TYR A 976 13.14 -44.93 -22.36
CA TYR A 976 12.49 -43.63 -22.20
C TYR A 976 13.32 -42.54 -22.88
N ASP A 977 12.70 -41.78 -23.77
CA ASP A 977 13.32 -40.61 -24.41
C ASP A 977 12.32 -39.46 -24.55
#